data_AF-A0A652K789-F1
#
_entry.id   AF-A0A652K789-F1
#
_cell.length_a   1.000
_cell.length_b   1.000
_cell.length_c   1.000
_cell.angle_alpha   90.00
_cell.angle_beta   90.00
_cell.angle_gamma   90.00
#
_symmetry.space_group_name_H-M   'P 1'
#
loop_
_entity.id
_entity.type
_entity.pdbx_description
1 polymer ?
#
loop_
_entity_poly.entity_id
_entity_poly.type
_entity_poly.pdbx_seq_one_letter_code
_entity_poly.pdbx_strand_id
1 'polypeptide(L)'
;PAAGGVAALVPAPVAHASTRGQGTDTVTTTYRGRAPYGNDQWAYVAFDVPAGAQRISVAATHDAAAGILDLGIFGPSGFRGWSGGARTGFTLSAADATPGYVPGPVEPGGWSVILGPMVGATGGMTWQVDVTLHHGAPLPQAPYEILPTSVPGRGPGWYRGDLHLHSVHSDGQRTVDEIVAAGRREGLHFLATSDHNTSSTGVTWNGNVPTDLLVINAEEVTTRHGHWLAVGLPQGEWVDWRYGPADQGAFERHTRRVHSLGGLTVAAHPLTPAPGSFWEFGLDRVDALEVWNGPCTLDDAANIAAWHVMLCLGKRIAAVGNSDAHSPADAVGRPHNVVYAADLSTPAVLDALRMGRSYAVESSAVTLDFTARAGAAVAGPGEELPLSFFDSVDVTLDVTGAPDSIATLHTEWGIMAATCIDGTGRGRLQWRGWGKASHFARAEVRRPRPASTTLDQLVALTNPVWFYSAQLPPYDVERRALFHTERRADGSWSGMRPLPGDTGAASFAGVQSAAAGMADGSVVVLGVAPDNGLWLTTVRGSATLQPWRRVAGPDGSTGFTVREADIAAFPDSTCQLVATAMDGTTYHQQRRPDGALPGFRAVPGLTAQSRWGATKVSVTAMPDGSAQVLAIGLDGMVYHQQRRPDGSWTGFRPPRGVTTATMGASAIGITGTPDGSAQVVAVGLDGRIWHNIRRPDGSWTPFAQIPGPNGRDPFPAGQVRITALRDGTTHVTAISAA
;
A
#
# COMPACT_ATOMS: atom_id res chain seq x y z
N PRO A 1 -3.95 33.99 -3.82
CA PRO A 1 -2.49 34.14 -3.78
C PRO A 1 -1.83 32.78 -3.45
N ALA A 2 -1.53 32.01 -4.49
CA ALA A 2 -0.88 30.72 -4.37
C ALA A 2 0.63 30.93 -4.15
N ALA A 3 1.10 30.68 -2.94
CA ALA A 3 2.51 30.42 -2.70
C ALA A 3 2.75 28.93 -2.97
N GLY A 4 2.73 28.55 -4.25
CA GLY A 4 3.22 27.25 -4.71
C GLY A 4 4.73 27.20 -4.47
N GLY A 5 5.21 26.12 -3.87
CA GLY A 5 6.62 25.93 -3.55
C GLY A 5 7.46 26.08 -4.81
N VAL A 6 8.19 27.19 -4.92
CA VAL A 6 9.09 27.42 -6.04
C VAL A 6 10.31 26.53 -5.81
N ALA A 7 10.34 25.36 -6.45
CA ALA A 7 11.61 24.70 -6.71
C ALA A 7 12.55 25.76 -7.30
N ALA A 8 13.78 25.87 -6.78
CA ALA A 8 14.68 26.93 -7.19
C ALA A 8 14.81 26.95 -8.72
N LEU A 9 14.49 28.07 -9.35
CA LEU A 9 14.59 28.23 -10.80
C LEU A 9 16.08 28.17 -11.18
N VAL A 10 16.57 26.98 -11.57
CA VAL A 10 17.95 26.80 -12.01
C VAL A 10 18.08 27.34 -13.44
N PRO A 11 18.77 28.47 -13.68
CA PRO A 11 18.85 29.06 -15.01
C PRO A 11 19.39 28.05 -16.01
N ALA A 12 18.78 27.99 -17.20
CA ALA A 12 19.32 27.18 -18.28
C ALA A 12 20.74 27.68 -18.62
N PRO A 13 21.74 26.80 -18.81
CA PRO A 13 23.03 27.22 -19.33
C PRO A 13 22.86 27.67 -20.79
N VAL A 14 22.64 28.96 -20.98
CA VAL A 14 22.53 29.62 -22.29
C VAL A 14 23.94 29.93 -22.79
N ALA A 15 24.32 29.29 -23.90
CA ALA A 15 25.61 29.51 -24.54
C ALA A 15 25.60 30.70 -25.52
N HIS A 16 24.43 31.05 -26.05
CA HIS A 16 24.28 32.14 -26.99
C HIS A 16 22.85 32.71 -26.98
N ALA A 17 22.73 34.04 -27.05
CA ALA A 17 21.48 34.75 -27.28
C ALA A 17 21.67 35.83 -28.36
N SER A 18 20.72 35.95 -29.29
CA SER A 18 20.73 36.99 -30.33
C SER A 18 19.32 37.54 -30.56
N THR A 19 19.19 38.86 -30.75
CA THR A 19 17.90 39.54 -30.93
C THR A 19 17.82 40.21 -32.29
N ARG A 20 16.68 40.09 -32.97
CA ARG A 20 16.38 40.73 -34.25
C ARG A 20 15.01 41.41 -34.22
N GLY A 21 14.79 42.38 -35.11
CA GLY A 21 13.51 43.10 -35.22
C GLY A 21 13.31 44.22 -34.20
N GLN A 22 14.37 44.67 -33.51
CA GLN A 22 14.29 45.81 -32.59
C GLN A 22 13.75 47.06 -33.31
N GLY A 23 12.77 47.73 -32.70
CA GLY A 23 12.11 48.91 -33.27
C GLY A 23 11.02 48.58 -34.30
N THR A 24 10.62 47.31 -34.43
CA THR A 24 9.47 46.87 -35.23
C THR A 24 8.37 46.30 -34.33
N ASP A 25 7.20 46.01 -34.89
CA ASP A 25 6.09 45.40 -34.15
C ASP A 25 6.35 43.93 -33.78
N THR A 26 7.46 43.33 -34.21
CA THR A 26 7.81 41.94 -33.92
C THR A 26 9.28 41.80 -33.57
N VAL A 27 9.57 41.39 -32.33
CA VAL A 27 10.93 41.21 -31.82
C VAL A 27 11.16 39.74 -31.53
N THR A 28 12.19 39.13 -32.13
CA THR A 28 12.55 37.73 -31.86
C THR A 28 13.92 37.67 -31.19
N THR A 29 14.01 36.94 -30.08
CA THR A 29 15.26 36.57 -29.42
C THR A 29 15.46 35.06 -29.49
N THR A 30 16.58 34.63 -30.06
CA THR A 30 16.99 33.23 -30.18
C THR A 30 17.99 32.88 -29.10
N TYR A 31 17.68 31.85 -28.31
CA TYR A 31 18.50 31.27 -27.25
C TYR A 31 19.00 29.90 -27.67
N ARG A 32 20.25 29.56 -27.34
CA ARG A 32 20.84 28.23 -27.59
C ARG A 32 21.53 27.70 -26.35
N GLY A 33 21.44 26.39 -26.14
CA GLY A 33 22.12 25.71 -25.04
C GLY A 33 22.23 24.21 -25.22
N ARG A 34 22.63 23.53 -24.14
CA ARG A 34 22.78 22.06 -24.10
C ARG A 34 22.29 21.53 -22.77
N ALA A 35 21.44 20.51 -22.81
CA ALA A 35 21.02 19.74 -21.65
C ALA A 35 21.97 18.55 -21.44
N PRO A 36 22.41 18.25 -20.21
CA PRO A 36 23.20 17.05 -19.93
C PRO A 36 22.32 15.79 -19.97
N TYR A 37 22.96 14.62 -19.92
CA TYR A 37 22.29 13.32 -19.79
C TYR A 37 21.43 13.26 -18.52
N GLY A 38 20.26 12.62 -18.60
CA GLY A 38 19.33 12.44 -17.49
C GLY A 38 17.90 12.86 -17.81
N ASN A 39 16.98 12.57 -16.89
CA ASN A 39 15.55 12.81 -17.02
C ASN A 39 14.99 13.75 -15.94
N ASP A 40 15.62 13.87 -14.78
CA ASP A 40 15.12 14.72 -13.68
C ASP A 40 15.77 16.11 -13.67
N GLN A 41 15.47 16.91 -14.71
CA GLN A 41 16.07 18.23 -14.90
C GLN A 41 15.06 19.24 -15.43
N TRP A 42 15.11 20.45 -14.89
CA TRP A 42 14.32 21.60 -15.34
C TRP A 42 15.24 22.78 -15.58
N ALA A 43 15.11 23.41 -16.75
CA ALA A 43 15.94 24.55 -17.15
C ALA A 43 15.04 25.73 -17.57
N TYR A 44 15.46 26.95 -17.26
CA TYR A 44 14.66 28.16 -17.52
C TYR A 44 15.40 29.12 -18.45
N VAL A 45 14.77 29.44 -19.59
CA VAL A 45 15.22 30.48 -20.52
C VAL A 45 14.50 31.77 -20.16
N ALA A 46 15.17 32.63 -19.38
CA ALA A 46 14.61 33.90 -18.94
C ALA A 46 14.66 34.97 -20.04
N PHE A 47 13.61 35.78 -20.14
CA PHE A 47 13.50 36.91 -21.06
C PHE A 47 12.59 37.99 -20.49
N ASP A 48 12.84 39.24 -20.86
CA ASP A 48 12.04 40.39 -20.43
C ASP A 48 10.98 40.73 -21.49
N VAL A 49 9.76 41.00 -21.02
CA VAL A 49 8.65 41.46 -21.85
C VAL A 49 8.40 42.94 -21.57
N PRO A 50 8.62 43.84 -22.53
CA PRO A 50 8.31 45.25 -22.40
C PRO A 50 6.80 45.53 -22.46
N ALA A 51 6.40 46.73 -22.03
CA ALA A 51 5.03 47.20 -22.21
C ALA A 51 4.63 47.25 -23.69
N GLY A 52 3.36 46.92 -23.97
CA GLY A 52 2.79 46.94 -25.32
C GLY A 52 2.95 45.66 -26.13
N ALA A 53 3.64 44.64 -25.59
CA ALA A 53 3.59 43.29 -26.13
C ALA A 53 2.19 42.70 -25.88
N GLN A 54 1.60 42.08 -26.90
CA GLN A 54 0.23 41.54 -26.88
C GLN A 54 0.19 40.02 -27.06
N ARG A 55 1.24 39.44 -27.62
CA ARG A 55 1.36 38.01 -27.86
C ARG A 55 2.81 37.57 -27.70
N ILE A 56 2.99 36.41 -27.11
CA ILE A 56 4.26 35.68 -27.07
C ILE A 56 4.10 34.47 -28.00
N SER A 57 5.09 34.23 -28.86
CA SER A 57 5.21 33.02 -29.66
C SER A 57 6.57 32.39 -29.39
N VAL A 58 6.61 31.12 -29.06
CA VAL A 58 7.83 30.36 -28.79
C VAL A 58 7.94 29.23 -29.79
N ALA A 59 9.11 29.05 -30.37
CA ALA A 59 9.46 27.89 -31.18
C ALA A 59 10.74 27.26 -30.63
N ALA A 60 10.78 25.93 -30.55
CA ALA A 60 11.92 25.18 -30.05
C ALA A 60 12.35 24.10 -31.02
N THR A 61 13.66 23.89 -31.12
CA THR A 61 14.27 22.79 -31.88
C THR A 61 15.33 22.12 -31.02
N HIS A 62 15.47 20.81 -31.12
CA HIS A 62 16.48 20.04 -30.39
C HIS A 62 16.99 18.87 -31.24
N ASP A 63 18.08 18.26 -30.80
CA ASP A 63 18.53 16.98 -31.34
C ASP A 63 17.59 15.85 -30.91
N ALA A 64 16.61 15.53 -31.75
CA ALA A 64 15.60 14.49 -31.46
C ALA A 64 16.22 13.08 -31.31
N ALA A 65 17.44 12.85 -31.80
CA ALA A 65 18.13 11.58 -31.56
C ALA A 65 18.69 11.47 -30.14
N ALA A 66 18.88 12.61 -29.45
CA ALA A 66 19.39 12.67 -28.10
C ALA A 66 18.31 12.52 -27.02
N GLY A 67 17.05 12.83 -27.33
CA GLY A 67 15.98 12.82 -26.34
C GLY A 67 14.73 13.61 -26.72
N ILE A 68 13.89 13.87 -25.71
CA ILE A 68 12.69 14.70 -25.80
C ILE A 68 12.96 16.04 -25.10
N LEU A 69 12.45 17.14 -25.65
CA LEU A 69 12.47 18.45 -25.02
C LEU A 69 11.05 18.90 -24.71
N ASP A 70 10.68 18.86 -23.44
CA ASP A 70 9.39 19.37 -23.00
C ASP A 70 9.37 20.90 -22.89
N LEU A 71 8.20 21.52 -23.15
CA LEU A 71 8.02 22.98 -23.16
C LEU A 71 6.90 23.46 -22.22
N GLY A 72 7.17 24.57 -21.52
CA GLY A 72 6.18 25.35 -20.81
C GLY A 72 6.59 26.82 -20.69
N ILE A 73 5.81 27.60 -19.95
CA ILE A 73 6.15 29.01 -19.69
C ILE A 73 5.62 29.53 -18.34
N PHE A 74 6.43 30.38 -17.70
CA PHE A 74 6.06 31.22 -16.57
C PHE A 74 6.07 32.69 -16.99
N GLY A 75 5.08 33.44 -16.51
CA GLY A 75 5.04 34.90 -16.54
C GLY A 75 5.13 35.50 -15.14
N PRO A 76 5.03 36.84 -15.00
CA PRO A 76 5.15 37.52 -13.72
C PRO A 76 4.15 37.03 -12.66
N SER A 77 2.92 36.72 -13.08
CA SER A 77 1.87 36.19 -12.19
C SER A 77 1.92 34.66 -11.98
N GLY A 78 2.91 33.95 -12.53
CA GLY A 78 3.10 32.52 -12.32
C GLY A 78 2.98 31.66 -13.58
N PHE A 79 2.55 30.42 -13.41
CA PHE A 79 2.49 29.41 -14.47
C PHE A 79 1.49 29.80 -15.57
N ARG A 80 1.87 29.58 -16.83
CA ARG A 80 1.07 29.97 -18.02
C ARG A 80 0.82 28.84 -18.99
N GLY A 81 1.31 27.64 -18.72
CA GLY A 81 1.05 26.46 -19.53
C GLY A 81 2.24 25.53 -19.71
N TRP A 82 1.91 24.32 -20.13
CA TRP A 82 2.79 23.20 -20.39
C TRP A 82 2.19 22.34 -21.48
N SER A 83 3.03 21.81 -22.37
CA SER A 83 2.60 20.86 -23.40
C SER A 83 3.45 19.60 -23.45
N GLY A 84 4.37 19.42 -22.49
CA GLY A 84 5.37 18.36 -22.56
C GLY A 84 6.12 18.40 -23.89
N GLY A 85 6.49 17.23 -24.40
CA GLY A 85 7.08 17.02 -25.72
C GLY A 85 6.07 16.99 -26.87
N ALA A 86 4.77 17.21 -26.61
CA ALA A 86 3.73 17.13 -27.65
C ALA A 86 3.83 18.26 -28.69
N ARG A 87 4.58 19.33 -28.40
CA ARG A 87 4.68 20.51 -29.25
C ARG A 87 6.11 21.00 -29.39
N THR A 88 6.46 21.47 -30.58
CA THR A 88 7.72 22.16 -30.86
C THR A 88 7.61 23.68 -30.72
N GLY A 89 6.47 24.19 -30.25
CA GLY A 89 6.23 25.62 -30.10
C GLY A 89 4.79 25.93 -29.68
N PHE A 90 4.58 27.17 -29.23
CA PHE A 90 3.29 27.63 -28.73
C PHE A 90 3.13 29.14 -28.89
N THR A 91 1.90 29.62 -28.78
CA THR A 91 1.60 31.04 -28.64
C THR A 91 0.59 31.27 -27.53
N LEU A 92 0.68 32.41 -26.86
CA LEU A 92 -0.34 32.87 -25.92
C LEU A 92 -0.51 34.39 -26.00
N SER A 93 -1.74 34.82 -25.78
CA SER A 93 -2.18 36.21 -25.75
C SER A 93 -3.44 36.34 -24.89
N ALA A 94 -3.97 37.56 -24.76
CA ALA A 94 -5.27 37.75 -24.11
C ALA A 94 -6.42 37.06 -24.84
N ALA A 95 -6.36 37.00 -26.19
CA ALA A 95 -7.47 36.54 -27.03
C ALA A 95 -7.49 35.04 -27.27
N ASP A 96 -6.34 34.39 -27.24
CA ASP A 96 -6.19 32.96 -27.48
C ASP A 96 -4.83 32.44 -27.00
N ALA A 97 -4.74 31.12 -26.85
CA ALA A 97 -3.51 30.40 -26.60
C ALA A 97 -3.52 29.03 -27.30
N THR A 98 -2.35 28.50 -27.61
CA THR A 98 -2.18 27.11 -28.04
C THR A 98 -2.70 26.17 -26.93
N PRO A 99 -3.42 25.07 -27.25
CA PRO A 99 -3.84 24.12 -26.23
C PRO A 99 -2.65 23.59 -25.40
N GLY A 100 -2.84 23.52 -24.09
CA GLY A 100 -1.77 23.35 -23.09
C GLY A 100 -1.36 24.66 -22.41
N TYR A 101 -1.73 25.81 -22.99
CA TYR A 101 -1.42 27.13 -22.47
C TYR A 101 -2.68 27.93 -22.10
N VAL A 102 -2.55 28.78 -21.08
CA VAL A 102 -3.66 29.56 -20.54
C VAL A 102 -3.71 30.92 -21.25
N PRO A 103 -4.83 31.30 -21.90
CA PRO A 103 -4.99 32.63 -22.47
C PRO A 103 -5.06 33.70 -21.36
N GLY A 104 -4.63 34.92 -21.66
CA GLY A 104 -4.66 36.05 -20.75
C GLY A 104 -3.66 37.15 -21.11
N PRO A 105 -3.77 38.33 -20.49
CA PRO A 105 -2.93 39.47 -20.82
C PRO A 105 -1.43 39.15 -20.74
N VAL A 106 -0.66 39.64 -21.72
CA VAL A 106 0.80 39.57 -21.70
C VAL A 106 1.31 40.68 -20.78
N GLU A 107 1.64 40.29 -19.54
CA GLU A 107 2.14 41.20 -18.51
C GLU A 107 3.57 41.65 -18.79
N PRO A 108 3.88 42.96 -18.69
CA PRO A 108 5.25 43.43 -18.71
C PRO A 108 6.04 42.89 -17.52
N GLY A 109 7.29 42.48 -17.73
CA GLY A 109 8.17 41.97 -16.68
C GLY A 109 8.96 40.74 -17.10
N GLY A 110 9.49 40.01 -16.11
CA GLY A 110 10.27 38.81 -16.32
C GLY A 110 9.39 37.61 -16.66
N TRP A 111 9.72 36.95 -17.77
CA TRP A 111 9.13 35.69 -18.20
C TRP A 111 10.21 34.62 -18.30
N SER A 112 9.79 33.35 -18.34
CA SER A 112 10.72 32.24 -18.54
C SER A 112 10.06 31.11 -19.30
N VAL A 113 10.66 30.70 -20.42
CA VAL A 113 10.34 29.41 -21.04
C VAL A 113 10.97 28.33 -20.16
N ILE A 114 10.16 27.36 -19.75
CA ILE A 114 10.60 26.20 -18.97
C ILE A 114 10.87 25.06 -19.95
N LEU A 115 12.01 24.41 -19.76
CA LEU A 115 12.47 23.27 -20.54
C LEU A 115 12.58 22.06 -19.62
N GLY A 116 11.95 20.95 -20.01
CA GLY A 116 12.07 19.65 -19.32
C GLY A 116 12.77 18.62 -20.22
N PRO A 117 14.10 18.65 -20.32
CA PRO A 117 14.82 17.73 -21.20
C PRO A 117 14.84 16.29 -20.63
N MET A 118 14.51 15.32 -21.46
CA MET A 118 14.71 13.88 -21.24
C MET A 118 15.80 13.37 -22.16
N VAL A 119 17.02 13.24 -21.65
CA VAL A 119 18.20 13.02 -22.47
C VAL A 119 18.76 11.62 -22.25
N GLY A 120 18.60 10.76 -23.25
CA GLY A 120 19.16 9.40 -23.28
C GLY A 120 20.59 9.34 -23.82
N ALA A 121 21.03 10.37 -24.54
CA ALA A 121 22.40 10.43 -25.06
C ALA A 121 23.40 10.91 -23.99
N THR A 122 24.46 10.13 -23.75
CA THR A 122 25.56 10.51 -22.84
C THR A 122 26.28 11.80 -23.26
N GLY A 123 26.21 12.12 -24.56
CA GLY A 123 26.66 13.38 -25.15
C GLY A 123 25.71 14.56 -24.94
N GLY A 124 24.67 14.47 -24.11
CA GLY A 124 23.72 15.55 -23.89
C GLY A 124 22.85 15.84 -25.13
N MET A 125 21.99 16.85 -25.02
CA MET A 125 21.08 17.29 -26.08
C MET A 125 21.25 18.78 -26.34
N THR A 126 21.56 19.17 -27.58
CA THR A 126 21.56 20.59 -27.97
C THR A 126 20.13 21.06 -28.23
N TRP A 127 19.84 22.31 -27.86
CA TRP A 127 18.53 22.92 -28.06
C TRP A 127 18.65 24.40 -28.46
N GLN A 128 17.62 24.87 -29.15
CA GLN A 128 17.38 26.27 -29.49
C GLN A 128 15.94 26.63 -29.16
N VAL A 129 15.73 27.83 -28.62
CA VAL A 129 14.42 28.42 -28.33
C VAL A 129 14.37 29.82 -28.93
N ASP A 130 13.41 30.07 -29.81
CA ASP A 130 13.09 31.38 -30.37
C ASP A 130 11.87 31.94 -29.64
N VAL A 131 12.05 33.05 -28.91
CA VAL A 131 10.96 33.79 -28.27
C VAL A 131 10.65 35.01 -29.13
N THR A 132 9.41 35.12 -29.59
CA THR A 132 8.94 36.24 -30.41
C THR A 132 7.84 37.00 -29.68
N LEU A 133 8.05 38.30 -29.51
CA LEU A 133 7.09 39.24 -28.94
C LEU A 133 6.42 40.01 -30.07
N HIS A 134 5.10 40.04 -30.06
CA HIS A 134 4.30 40.82 -31.02
C HIS A 134 3.69 42.01 -30.30
N HIS A 135 3.98 43.21 -30.78
CA HIS A 135 3.48 44.46 -30.24
C HIS A 135 2.24 44.94 -30.99
N GLY A 136 1.40 45.70 -30.31
CA GLY A 136 0.21 46.28 -30.94
C GLY A 136 -0.85 46.75 -29.95
N ALA A 137 -2.05 46.97 -30.47
CA ALA A 137 -3.21 47.31 -29.68
C ALA A 137 -3.63 46.15 -28.76
N PRO A 138 -4.17 46.43 -27.55
CA PRO A 138 -4.68 45.41 -26.65
C PRO A 138 -5.63 44.42 -27.32
N LEU A 139 -5.37 43.13 -27.11
CA LEU A 139 -6.23 42.05 -27.59
C LEU A 139 -7.39 41.81 -26.61
N PRO A 140 -8.59 41.45 -27.10
CA PRO A 140 -9.72 41.13 -26.22
C PRO A 140 -9.40 39.90 -25.37
N GLN A 141 -10.00 39.80 -24.19
CA GLN A 141 -9.84 38.63 -23.33
C GLN A 141 -10.70 37.46 -23.83
N ALA A 142 -10.12 36.27 -23.94
CA ALA A 142 -10.83 35.04 -24.22
C ALA A 142 -11.84 34.74 -23.09
N PRO A 143 -13.15 34.66 -23.38
CA PRO A 143 -14.13 34.24 -22.38
C PRO A 143 -14.04 32.72 -22.16
N TYR A 144 -14.37 32.28 -20.94
CA TYR A 144 -14.66 30.89 -20.66
C TYR A 144 -15.82 30.79 -19.65
N GLU A 145 -16.53 29.67 -19.70
CA GLU A 145 -17.65 29.32 -18.84
C GLU A 145 -17.20 28.49 -17.65
N ILE A 146 -17.82 28.73 -16.50
CA ILE A 146 -17.58 27.93 -15.31
C ILE A 146 -18.30 26.60 -15.46
N LEU A 147 -17.57 25.50 -15.26
CA LEU A 147 -18.14 24.16 -15.28
C LEU A 147 -19.16 24.01 -14.13
N PRO A 148 -20.37 23.51 -14.39
CA PRO A 148 -21.35 23.29 -13.33
C PRO A 148 -20.86 22.18 -12.39
N THR A 149 -21.02 22.39 -11.08
CA THR A 149 -20.66 21.38 -10.06
C THR A 149 -21.68 20.25 -9.94
N SER A 150 -22.81 20.35 -10.64
CA SER A 150 -23.86 19.35 -10.72
C SER A 150 -24.65 19.51 -12.02
N VAL A 151 -25.16 18.40 -12.54
CA VAL A 151 -26.09 18.37 -13.68
C VAL A 151 -27.32 17.53 -13.29
N PRO A 152 -28.45 17.62 -14.02
CA PRO A 152 -29.63 16.82 -13.71
C PRO A 152 -29.31 15.32 -13.64
N GLY A 153 -29.48 14.74 -12.46
CA GLY A 153 -29.31 13.31 -12.19
C GLY A 153 -30.65 12.62 -11.89
N ARG A 154 -30.57 11.34 -11.50
CA ARG A 154 -31.72 10.52 -11.07
C ARG A 154 -31.83 10.36 -9.56
N GLY A 155 -31.16 11.21 -8.78
CA GLY A 155 -30.98 11.06 -7.33
C GLY A 155 -29.98 9.96 -6.97
N PRO A 156 -30.09 9.32 -5.81
CA PRO A 156 -29.11 8.31 -5.38
C PRO A 156 -29.01 7.12 -6.33
N GLY A 157 -27.80 6.74 -6.73
CA GLY A 157 -27.54 5.49 -7.44
C GLY A 157 -26.30 5.42 -8.34
N TRP A 158 -26.34 4.37 -9.17
CA TRP A 158 -25.57 3.94 -10.36
C TRP A 158 -24.87 4.87 -11.37
N TYR A 159 -24.00 5.84 -11.07
CA TYR A 159 -23.40 6.71 -12.13
C TYR A 159 -22.11 6.16 -12.76
N ARG A 160 -22.00 6.16 -14.10
CA ARG A 160 -20.79 5.72 -14.83
C ARG A 160 -19.86 6.90 -15.13
N GLY A 161 -18.54 6.74 -14.98
CA GLY A 161 -17.60 7.76 -15.41
C GLY A 161 -16.13 7.37 -15.40
N ASP A 162 -15.36 8.18 -16.13
CA ASP A 162 -13.93 7.99 -16.41
C ASP A 162 -13.13 9.17 -15.86
N LEU A 163 -12.05 8.91 -15.13
CA LEU A 163 -11.26 9.93 -14.43
C LEU A 163 -9.95 10.29 -15.13
N HIS A 164 -9.55 9.53 -16.15
CA HIS A 164 -8.23 9.62 -16.77
C HIS A 164 -8.37 9.73 -18.29
N LEU A 165 -8.30 10.96 -18.81
CA LEU A 165 -8.54 11.29 -20.22
C LEU A 165 -7.67 12.46 -20.66
N HIS A 166 -7.08 12.32 -21.85
CA HIS A 166 -6.18 13.30 -22.44
C HIS A 166 -6.79 13.94 -23.67
N SER A 167 -6.72 15.26 -23.72
CA SER A 167 -7.17 16.06 -24.84
C SER A 167 -5.98 16.69 -25.57
N VAL A 168 -6.27 17.50 -26.58
CA VAL A 168 -5.26 18.32 -27.26
C VAL A 168 -4.52 19.29 -26.33
N HIS A 169 -4.95 19.45 -25.07
CA HIS A 169 -4.29 20.31 -24.10
C HIS A 169 -3.02 19.69 -23.51
N SER A 170 -2.85 18.36 -23.52
CA SER A 170 -1.52 17.73 -23.37
C SER A 170 -1.07 17.10 -24.70
N ASP A 171 -0.89 15.79 -24.69
CA ASP A 171 -0.46 14.90 -25.75
C ASP A 171 -1.61 14.06 -26.33
N GLY A 172 -2.83 14.27 -25.84
CA GLY A 172 -4.04 13.73 -26.44
C GLY A 172 -4.32 14.32 -27.83
N GLN A 173 -5.09 13.59 -28.63
CA GLN A 173 -5.39 13.93 -30.03
C GLN A 173 -6.86 14.30 -30.24
N ARG A 174 -7.67 14.23 -29.18
CA ARG A 174 -9.10 14.60 -29.22
C ARG A 174 -9.32 15.97 -28.60
N THR A 175 -10.23 16.72 -29.18
CA THR A 175 -10.82 17.91 -28.54
C THR A 175 -11.71 17.49 -27.37
N VAL A 176 -11.99 18.42 -26.45
CA VAL A 176 -12.92 18.18 -25.34
C VAL A 176 -14.31 17.78 -25.84
N ASP A 177 -14.76 18.32 -26.97
CA ASP A 177 -16.05 17.97 -27.59
C ASP A 177 -16.08 16.53 -28.09
N GLU A 178 -14.98 16.06 -28.70
CA GLU A 178 -14.84 14.68 -29.14
C GLU A 178 -14.78 13.70 -27.97
N ILE A 179 -14.12 14.08 -26.87
CA ILE A 179 -14.10 13.30 -25.62
C ILE A 179 -15.51 13.20 -25.04
N VAL A 180 -16.24 14.32 -24.92
CA VAL A 180 -17.62 14.33 -24.43
C VAL A 180 -18.53 13.49 -25.33
N ALA A 181 -18.40 13.62 -26.65
CA ALA A 181 -19.17 12.81 -27.60
C ALA A 181 -18.85 11.32 -27.49
N ALA A 182 -17.59 10.95 -27.24
CA ALA A 182 -17.19 9.57 -27.01
C ALA A 182 -17.71 9.02 -25.68
N GLY A 183 -17.61 9.80 -24.60
CA GLY A 183 -18.17 9.44 -23.29
C GLY A 183 -19.68 9.20 -23.34
N ARG A 184 -20.43 10.07 -24.05
CA ARG A 184 -21.87 9.86 -24.27
C ARG A 184 -22.17 8.56 -25.02
N ARG A 185 -21.38 8.23 -26.05
CA ARG A 185 -21.53 6.97 -26.81
C ARG A 185 -21.27 5.73 -25.94
N GLU A 186 -20.33 5.82 -24.99
CA GLU A 186 -20.06 4.76 -24.01
C GLU A 186 -21.04 4.80 -22.82
N GLY A 187 -22.00 5.73 -22.77
CA GLY A 187 -22.99 5.81 -21.69
C GLY A 187 -22.43 6.32 -20.36
N LEU A 188 -21.38 7.14 -20.40
CA LEU A 188 -20.86 7.84 -19.23
C LEU A 188 -21.82 8.95 -18.79
N HIS A 189 -21.92 9.14 -17.49
CA HIS A 189 -22.68 10.21 -16.83
C HIS A 189 -21.77 11.34 -16.36
N PHE A 190 -20.51 11.02 -16.08
CA PHE A 190 -19.47 11.99 -15.76
C PHE A 190 -18.14 11.61 -16.42
N LEU A 191 -17.26 12.59 -16.60
CA LEU A 191 -15.86 12.38 -16.98
C LEU A 191 -14.98 13.43 -16.34
N ALA A 192 -13.70 13.12 -16.13
CA ALA A 192 -12.70 14.11 -15.77
C ALA A 192 -11.78 14.45 -16.94
N THR A 193 -11.41 15.73 -17.08
CA THR A 193 -10.38 16.16 -18.03
C THR A 193 -9.05 16.27 -17.29
N SER A 194 -8.13 15.33 -17.51
CA SER A 194 -6.92 15.15 -16.69
C SER A 194 -5.63 15.34 -17.51
N ASP A 195 -5.62 16.31 -18.42
CA ASP A 195 -4.44 16.62 -19.23
C ASP A 195 -3.18 16.82 -18.36
N HIS A 196 -2.02 16.38 -18.88
CA HIS A 196 -0.78 16.41 -18.13
C HIS A 196 -0.36 17.84 -17.76
N ASN A 197 -0.18 18.08 -16.46
CA ASN A 197 0.53 19.24 -15.91
C ASN A 197 0.00 20.62 -16.36
N THR A 198 -1.26 20.73 -16.76
CA THR A 198 -1.84 21.97 -17.30
C THR A 198 -3.25 22.21 -16.79
N SER A 199 -3.56 23.48 -16.47
CA SER A 199 -4.92 23.91 -16.13
C SER A 199 -5.70 24.44 -17.35
N SER A 200 -5.10 24.41 -18.54
CA SER A 200 -5.65 25.07 -19.73
C SER A 200 -6.99 24.48 -20.20
N THR A 201 -7.21 23.17 -20.02
CA THR A 201 -8.49 22.51 -20.37
C THR A 201 -9.64 23.07 -19.54
N GLY A 202 -9.39 23.40 -18.28
CA GLY A 202 -10.38 24.02 -17.40
C GLY A 202 -10.82 25.40 -17.88
N VAL A 203 -10.00 26.15 -18.60
CA VAL A 203 -10.30 27.57 -18.96
C VAL A 203 -10.52 27.78 -20.47
N THR A 204 -10.96 26.73 -21.17
CA THR A 204 -11.23 26.76 -22.62
C THR A 204 -12.72 26.61 -22.98
N TRP A 205 -13.55 26.16 -22.03
CA TRP A 205 -14.96 25.90 -22.24
C TRP A 205 -15.71 27.19 -22.57
N ASN A 206 -16.41 27.26 -23.69
CA ASN A 206 -17.17 28.44 -24.11
C ASN A 206 -18.23 28.06 -25.15
N GLY A 207 -19.51 28.06 -24.76
CA GLY A 207 -20.63 27.64 -25.61
C GLY A 207 -20.73 26.12 -25.85
N ASN A 208 -19.90 25.31 -25.19
CA ASN A 208 -19.82 23.86 -25.37
C ASN A 208 -19.88 23.05 -24.06
N VAL A 209 -20.18 23.70 -22.91
CA VAL A 209 -20.37 22.99 -21.64
C VAL A 209 -21.59 22.06 -21.71
N PRO A 210 -21.44 20.74 -21.48
CA PRO A 210 -22.57 19.82 -21.53
C PRO A 210 -23.51 20.03 -20.34
N THR A 211 -24.82 19.91 -20.58
CA THR A 211 -25.87 20.06 -19.55
C THR A 211 -26.38 18.72 -19.00
N ASP A 212 -26.03 17.62 -19.64
CA ASP A 212 -26.51 16.24 -19.40
C ASP A 212 -25.39 15.28 -18.94
N LEU A 213 -24.14 15.74 -18.96
CA LEU A 213 -22.95 14.99 -18.59
C LEU A 213 -22.09 15.87 -17.68
N LEU A 214 -21.70 15.35 -16.51
CA LEU A 214 -20.89 16.09 -15.55
C LEU A 214 -19.42 16.07 -15.96
N VAL A 215 -18.86 17.23 -16.30
CA VAL A 215 -17.42 17.37 -16.54
C VAL A 215 -16.73 17.82 -15.26
N ILE A 216 -15.75 17.05 -14.81
CA ILE A 216 -14.95 17.32 -13.61
C ILE A 216 -13.57 17.79 -14.06
N ASN A 217 -13.17 18.99 -13.65
CA ASN A 217 -11.82 19.48 -13.94
C ASN A 217 -10.79 18.70 -13.10
N ALA A 218 -9.72 18.24 -13.74
CA ALA A 218 -8.65 17.46 -13.12
C ALA A 218 -7.30 17.80 -13.76
N GLU A 219 -6.24 17.22 -13.21
CA GLU A 219 -4.89 17.28 -13.76
C GLU A 219 -4.23 15.94 -13.49
N GLU A 220 -3.54 15.36 -14.47
CA GLU A 220 -2.54 14.33 -14.20
C GLU A 220 -1.19 14.98 -13.98
N VAL A 221 -0.65 14.79 -12.78
CA VAL A 221 0.62 15.33 -12.33
C VAL A 221 1.72 14.29 -12.56
N THR A 222 2.68 14.59 -13.45
CA THR A 222 3.71 13.62 -13.90
C THR A 222 5.10 13.97 -13.35
N THR A 223 5.45 13.47 -12.16
CA THR A 223 6.57 14.03 -11.36
C THR A 223 7.96 13.43 -11.66
N ARG A 224 8.13 12.64 -12.74
CA ARG A 224 9.31 11.77 -12.98
C ARG A 224 9.49 10.61 -11.98
N HIS A 225 8.63 10.51 -10.96
CA HIS A 225 8.71 9.52 -9.85
C HIS A 225 7.34 8.88 -9.56
N GLY A 226 6.45 8.89 -10.57
CA GLY A 226 5.06 8.50 -10.43
C GLY A 226 4.12 9.53 -11.05
N HIS A 227 3.02 9.04 -11.59
CA HIS A 227 1.92 9.86 -12.06
C HIS A 227 0.74 9.80 -11.06
N TRP A 228 0.00 10.88 -10.93
CA TRP A 228 -1.22 10.88 -10.13
C TRP A 228 -2.25 11.90 -10.60
N LEU A 229 -3.52 11.57 -10.42
CA LEU A 229 -4.65 12.43 -10.75
C LEU A 229 -5.00 13.32 -9.55
N ALA A 230 -5.03 14.63 -9.77
CA ALA A 230 -5.67 15.62 -8.92
C ALA A 230 -7.06 15.93 -9.48
N VAL A 231 -8.07 15.18 -9.04
CA VAL A 231 -9.43 15.26 -9.58
C VAL A 231 -10.29 16.24 -8.78
N GLY A 232 -11.09 17.07 -9.44
CA GLY A 232 -12.00 18.02 -8.79
C GLY A 232 -11.34 19.36 -8.46
N LEU A 233 -10.30 19.75 -9.20
CA LEU A 233 -9.66 21.05 -9.04
C LEU A 233 -10.59 22.18 -9.55
N PRO A 234 -10.66 23.33 -8.88
CA PRO A 234 -11.25 24.54 -9.47
C PRO A 234 -10.58 24.88 -10.81
N GLN A 235 -11.34 25.39 -11.78
CA GLN A 235 -10.79 25.81 -13.07
C GLN A 235 -9.70 26.87 -12.86
N GLY A 236 -8.52 26.64 -13.45
CA GLY A 236 -7.34 27.50 -13.33
C GLY A 236 -6.42 27.18 -12.15
N GLU A 237 -6.83 26.36 -11.17
CA GLU A 237 -5.89 25.78 -10.21
C GLU A 237 -4.99 24.75 -10.92
N TRP A 238 -3.77 24.61 -10.43
CA TRP A 238 -2.72 23.78 -11.03
C TRP A 238 -1.82 23.22 -9.93
N VAL A 239 -1.31 22.01 -10.13
CA VAL A 239 -0.41 21.33 -9.23
C VAL A 239 0.98 21.24 -9.86
N ASP A 240 1.96 21.85 -9.19
CA ASP A 240 3.35 21.76 -9.65
C ASP A 240 3.87 20.33 -9.57
N TRP A 241 4.34 19.76 -10.68
CA TRP A 241 4.83 18.38 -10.78
C TRP A 241 6.33 18.25 -10.53
N ARG A 242 7.07 19.37 -10.41
CA ARG A 242 8.54 19.41 -10.40
C ARG A 242 9.10 19.10 -9.02
N TYR A 243 8.84 17.89 -8.52
CA TYR A 243 9.32 17.39 -7.23
C TYR A 243 9.51 15.87 -7.26
N GLY A 244 10.39 15.36 -6.39
CA GLY A 244 10.59 13.92 -6.21
C GLY A 244 10.54 13.50 -4.74
N PRO A 245 10.76 12.20 -4.45
CA PRO A 245 10.80 11.68 -3.07
C PRO A 245 11.88 12.33 -2.19
N ALA A 246 12.92 12.91 -2.80
CA ALA A 246 13.95 13.68 -2.09
C ALA A 246 13.42 15.00 -1.51
N ASP A 247 12.36 15.57 -2.10
CA ASP A 247 11.73 16.81 -1.66
C ASP A 247 10.76 16.53 -0.50
N GLN A 248 11.30 16.37 0.70
CA GLN A 248 10.54 15.97 1.88
C GLN A 248 9.24 16.79 2.06
N GLY A 249 8.11 16.07 2.09
CA GLY A 249 6.78 16.64 2.31
C GLY A 249 6.17 17.34 1.09
N ALA A 250 6.80 17.34 -0.09
CA ALA A 250 6.27 17.99 -1.29
C ALA A 250 4.97 17.35 -1.75
N PHE A 251 4.98 16.04 -1.96
CA PHE A 251 3.78 15.28 -2.30
C PHE A 251 2.65 15.53 -1.29
N GLU A 252 2.93 15.44 0.02
CA GLU A 252 1.92 15.65 1.07
C GLU A 252 1.40 17.09 1.14
N ARG A 253 2.16 18.09 0.68
CA ARG A 253 1.64 19.47 0.55
C ARG A 253 0.65 19.57 -0.61
N HIS A 254 0.97 18.96 -1.75
CA HIS A 254 0.10 18.97 -2.93
C HIS A 254 -1.19 18.17 -2.68
N THR A 255 -1.10 16.97 -2.10
CA THR A 255 -2.30 16.18 -1.77
C THR A 255 -3.20 16.91 -0.77
N ARG A 256 -2.64 17.51 0.29
CA ARG A 256 -3.42 18.35 1.22
C ARG A 256 -4.08 19.54 0.55
N ARG A 257 -3.42 20.16 -0.43
CA ARG A 257 -4.02 21.26 -1.20
C ARG A 257 -5.21 20.77 -2.01
N VAL A 258 -5.07 19.65 -2.74
CA VAL A 258 -6.17 19.01 -3.48
C VAL A 258 -7.34 18.71 -2.54
N HIS A 259 -7.07 18.09 -1.39
CA HIS A 259 -8.10 17.79 -0.39
C HIS A 259 -8.77 19.05 0.18
N SER A 260 -8.01 20.13 0.43
CA SER A 260 -8.57 21.41 0.90
C SER A 260 -9.52 22.07 -0.09
N LEU A 261 -9.43 21.69 -1.37
CA LEU A 261 -10.30 22.13 -2.45
C LEU A 261 -11.47 21.16 -2.70
N GLY A 262 -11.58 20.10 -1.90
CA GLY A 262 -12.60 19.05 -2.06
C GLY A 262 -12.25 18.00 -3.12
N GLY A 263 -11.04 18.04 -3.68
CA GLY A 263 -10.59 17.12 -4.72
C GLY A 263 -10.18 15.75 -4.19
N LEU A 264 -9.89 14.83 -5.11
CA LEU A 264 -9.48 13.44 -4.89
C LEU A 264 -8.07 13.22 -5.44
N THR A 265 -7.24 12.44 -4.75
CA THR A 265 -5.91 12.03 -5.22
C THR A 265 -5.88 10.56 -5.60
N VAL A 266 -5.46 10.25 -6.83
CA VAL A 266 -5.39 8.87 -7.35
C VAL A 266 -3.99 8.60 -7.86
N ALA A 267 -3.29 7.57 -7.35
CA ALA A 267 -2.05 7.14 -7.99
C ALA A 267 -2.40 6.49 -9.34
N ALA A 268 -1.96 7.10 -10.44
CA ALA A 268 -2.23 6.64 -11.79
C ALA A 268 -1.30 5.47 -12.12
N HIS A 269 -1.89 4.34 -12.50
CA HIS A 269 -1.22 3.09 -12.91
C HIS A 269 0.18 2.87 -12.26
N PRO A 270 0.25 2.72 -10.92
CA PRO A 270 1.47 3.00 -10.15
C PRO A 270 2.63 2.02 -10.39
N LEU A 271 2.37 0.84 -10.93
CA LEU A 271 3.38 -0.17 -11.25
C LEU A 271 3.70 -0.29 -12.75
N THR A 272 3.22 0.65 -13.58
CA THR A 272 3.59 0.70 -15.00
C THR A 272 5.10 0.93 -15.14
N PRO A 273 5.84 0.05 -15.84
CA PRO A 273 7.30 0.11 -15.95
C PRO A 273 7.77 1.12 -17.02
N ALA A 274 7.11 2.28 -17.09
CA ALA A 274 7.48 3.38 -17.98
C ALA A 274 8.40 4.38 -17.26
N PRO A 275 9.43 4.92 -17.93
CA PRO A 275 10.32 5.93 -17.34
C PRO A 275 9.53 7.13 -16.81
N GLY A 276 9.60 7.34 -15.49
CA GLY A 276 8.93 8.46 -14.82
C GLY A 276 7.53 8.17 -14.27
N SER A 277 6.92 7.03 -14.65
CA SER A 277 5.56 6.66 -14.23
C SER A 277 5.53 5.69 -13.04
N PHE A 278 6.65 5.03 -12.74
CA PHE A 278 6.74 4.13 -11.59
C PHE A 278 6.60 4.91 -10.27
N TRP A 279 5.66 4.50 -9.42
CA TRP A 279 5.26 5.23 -8.22
C TRP A 279 6.26 5.08 -7.06
N GLU A 280 6.79 6.20 -6.56
CA GLU A 280 7.78 6.22 -5.48
C GLU A 280 7.30 6.91 -4.19
N PHE A 281 6.06 7.39 -4.12
CA PHE A 281 5.54 8.17 -2.98
C PHE A 281 4.83 7.33 -1.90
N GLY A 282 4.76 6.00 -2.07
CA GLY A 282 4.07 5.08 -1.17
C GLY A 282 2.59 4.91 -1.52
N LEU A 283 2.13 3.66 -1.61
CA LEU A 283 0.80 3.32 -2.15
C LEU A 283 -0.36 3.64 -1.18
N ASP A 284 -0.11 3.92 0.10
CA ASP A 284 -1.13 4.27 1.10
C ASP A 284 -1.28 5.77 1.37
N ARG A 285 -0.71 6.62 0.52
CA ARG A 285 -0.74 8.08 0.68
C ARG A 285 -1.71 8.79 -0.26
N VAL A 286 -2.60 8.05 -0.92
CA VAL A 286 -3.60 8.52 -1.88
C VAL A 286 -5.00 8.03 -1.50
N ASP A 287 -6.05 8.69 -2.00
CA ASP A 287 -7.43 8.26 -1.77
C ASP A 287 -7.77 6.97 -2.55
N ALA A 288 -7.19 6.81 -3.74
CA ALA A 288 -7.42 5.64 -4.60
C ALA A 288 -6.17 5.22 -5.41
N LEU A 289 -6.15 3.97 -5.86
CA LEU A 289 -5.21 3.44 -6.83
C LEU A 289 -5.93 3.15 -8.15
N GLU A 290 -5.38 3.63 -9.25
CA GLU A 290 -5.79 3.17 -10.58
C GLU A 290 -5.16 1.80 -10.83
N VAL A 291 -5.95 0.75 -10.63
CA VAL A 291 -5.49 -0.64 -10.76
C VAL A 291 -5.77 -1.22 -12.14
N TRP A 292 -6.52 -0.50 -12.96
CA TRP A 292 -6.87 -0.89 -14.32
C TRP A 292 -6.85 0.33 -15.25
N ASN A 293 -5.84 0.40 -16.11
CA ASN A 293 -5.60 1.47 -17.05
C ASN A 293 -5.68 0.94 -18.49
N GLY A 294 -6.63 1.46 -19.27
CA GLY A 294 -6.84 1.03 -20.66
C GLY A 294 -7.07 -0.48 -20.83
N PRO A 295 -6.58 -1.10 -21.93
CA PRO A 295 -6.61 -2.56 -22.07
C PRO A 295 -5.79 -3.25 -20.99
N CYS A 296 -6.40 -4.13 -20.20
CA CYS A 296 -5.71 -4.82 -19.11
C CYS A 296 -4.47 -5.59 -19.61
N THR A 297 -3.35 -5.33 -18.96
CA THR A 297 -2.03 -5.91 -19.18
C THR A 297 -1.49 -6.59 -17.91
N LEU A 298 -0.27 -7.11 -17.98
CA LEU A 298 0.46 -7.64 -16.83
C LEU A 298 0.72 -6.56 -15.76
N ASP A 299 0.83 -5.30 -16.16
CA ASP A 299 1.07 -4.18 -15.24
C ASP A 299 -0.17 -3.94 -14.37
N ASP A 300 -1.36 -4.01 -14.97
CA ASP A 300 -2.64 -3.97 -14.25
C ASP A 300 -2.79 -5.17 -13.30
N ALA A 301 -2.39 -6.37 -13.72
CA ALA A 301 -2.38 -7.54 -12.85
C ALA A 301 -1.46 -7.33 -11.63
N ALA A 302 -0.31 -6.68 -11.82
CA ALA A 302 0.58 -6.29 -10.73
C ALA A 302 -0.08 -5.22 -9.83
N ASN A 303 -0.73 -4.20 -10.40
CA ASN A 303 -1.44 -3.16 -9.65
C ASN A 303 -2.57 -3.77 -8.78
N ILE A 304 -3.37 -4.68 -9.33
CA ILE A 304 -4.43 -5.40 -8.60
C ILE A 304 -3.82 -6.24 -7.47
N ALA A 305 -2.72 -6.95 -7.72
CA ALA A 305 -2.04 -7.74 -6.70
C ALA A 305 -1.48 -6.87 -5.56
N ALA A 306 -0.84 -5.75 -5.89
CA ALA A 306 -0.33 -4.80 -4.90
C ALA A 306 -1.46 -4.17 -4.09
N TRP A 307 -2.54 -3.72 -4.75
CA TRP A 307 -3.73 -3.22 -4.08
C TRP A 307 -4.34 -4.29 -3.15
N HIS A 308 -4.46 -5.54 -3.59
CA HIS A 308 -4.95 -6.63 -2.76
C HIS A 308 -4.09 -6.85 -1.51
N VAL A 309 -2.76 -6.79 -1.62
CA VAL A 309 -1.85 -6.83 -0.47
C VAL A 309 -2.12 -5.67 0.50
N MET A 310 -2.39 -4.46 -0.01
CA MET A 310 -2.76 -3.33 0.84
C MET A 310 -4.06 -3.60 1.62
N LEU A 311 -5.07 -4.19 0.98
CA LEU A 311 -6.30 -4.61 1.66
C LEU A 311 -6.02 -5.64 2.77
N CYS A 312 -5.18 -6.64 2.49
CA CYS A 312 -4.77 -7.65 3.48
C CYS A 312 -4.01 -7.04 4.67
N LEU A 313 -3.29 -5.95 4.45
CA LEU A 313 -2.63 -5.17 5.50
C LEU A 313 -3.60 -4.23 6.27
N GLY A 314 -4.90 -4.29 5.97
CA GLY A 314 -5.94 -3.48 6.61
C GLY A 314 -6.07 -2.07 6.06
N LYS A 315 -5.41 -1.75 4.93
CA LYS A 315 -5.50 -0.43 4.29
C LYS A 315 -6.79 -0.35 3.48
N ARG A 316 -7.49 0.77 3.60
CA ARG A 316 -8.79 1.01 2.95
C ARG A 316 -8.65 2.00 1.81
N ILE A 317 -7.89 1.61 0.80
CA ILE A 317 -7.64 2.45 -0.38
C ILE A 317 -8.55 1.94 -1.49
N ALA A 318 -9.27 2.84 -2.16
CA ALA A 318 -10.17 2.46 -3.24
C ALA A 318 -9.39 2.04 -4.49
N ALA A 319 -9.93 1.08 -5.25
CA ALA A 319 -9.52 0.79 -6.61
C ALA A 319 -10.40 1.56 -7.60
N VAL A 320 -9.77 2.12 -8.63
CA VAL A 320 -10.45 2.69 -9.80
C VAL A 320 -9.88 2.10 -11.09
N GLY A 321 -10.64 2.18 -12.18
CA GLY A 321 -10.16 1.87 -13.51
C GLY A 321 -10.63 2.90 -14.53
N ASN A 322 -9.73 3.33 -15.40
CA ASN A 322 -9.95 4.42 -16.36
C ASN A 322 -9.34 4.08 -17.72
N SER A 323 -9.78 4.78 -18.77
CA SER A 323 -9.37 4.45 -20.14
C SER A 323 -8.01 5.00 -20.53
N ASP A 324 -7.61 6.13 -19.95
CA ASP A 324 -6.36 6.82 -20.26
C ASP A 324 -6.18 7.05 -21.77
N ALA A 325 -7.30 7.48 -22.39
CA ALA A 325 -7.41 7.56 -23.83
C ALA A 325 -6.69 8.79 -24.38
N HIS A 326 -5.63 8.56 -25.16
CA HIS A 326 -4.81 9.60 -25.79
C HIS A 326 -5.16 9.80 -27.27
N SER A 327 -5.41 8.71 -27.99
CA SER A 327 -5.52 8.70 -29.46
C SER A 327 -6.90 8.24 -29.94
N PRO A 328 -7.26 8.49 -31.21
CA PRO A 328 -8.49 7.96 -31.81
C PRO A 328 -8.64 6.43 -31.71
N ALA A 329 -7.53 5.69 -31.58
CA ALA A 329 -7.52 4.24 -31.43
C ALA A 329 -7.91 3.78 -30.01
N ASP A 330 -7.71 4.64 -29.01
CA ASP A 330 -8.03 4.34 -27.61
C ASP A 330 -9.51 4.58 -27.35
N ALA A 331 -10.15 3.65 -26.65
CA ALA A 331 -11.57 3.74 -26.36
C ALA A 331 -11.83 4.54 -25.07
N VAL A 332 -12.37 5.75 -25.21
CA VAL A 332 -12.85 6.55 -24.07
C VAL A 332 -13.85 5.75 -23.23
N GLY A 333 -13.66 5.71 -21.91
CA GLY A 333 -14.53 5.02 -20.97
C GLY A 333 -14.37 3.49 -20.94
N ARG A 334 -13.26 2.94 -21.46
CA ARG A 334 -12.99 1.50 -21.41
C ARG A 334 -11.57 1.21 -20.87
N PRO A 335 -11.45 0.88 -19.57
CA PRO A 335 -12.51 0.73 -18.56
C PRO A 335 -13.08 2.06 -18.06
N HIS A 336 -14.15 1.98 -17.27
CA HIS A 336 -14.67 3.09 -16.47
C HIS A 336 -15.19 2.62 -15.11
N ASN A 337 -15.46 3.59 -14.23
CA ASN A 337 -15.98 3.37 -12.88
C ASN A 337 -17.51 3.48 -12.84
N VAL A 338 -18.15 2.63 -12.03
CA VAL A 338 -19.57 2.68 -11.69
C VAL A 338 -19.71 3.10 -10.23
N VAL A 339 -20.07 4.37 -10.10
CA VAL A 339 -20.34 5.30 -9.01
C VAL A 339 -21.62 5.16 -8.16
N TYR A 340 -21.67 4.64 -6.93
CA TYR A 340 -22.88 4.85 -6.10
C TYR A 340 -22.81 6.21 -5.41
N ALA A 341 -23.38 7.25 -6.03
CA ALA A 341 -23.40 8.62 -5.49
C ALA A 341 -24.82 9.05 -5.08
N ALA A 342 -24.92 10.04 -4.18
CA ALA A 342 -26.20 10.60 -3.73
C ALA A 342 -26.93 11.37 -4.84
N ASP A 343 -26.18 11.98 -5.75
CA ASP A 343 -26.65 12.66 -6.97
C ASP A 343 -25.50 12.75 -7.99
N LEU A 344 -25.77 13.34 -9.15
CA LEU A 344 -24.77 13.57 -10.20
C LEU A 344 -24.10 14.95 -9.99
N SER A 345 -23.31 15.06 -8.92
CA SER A 345 -22.51 16.23 -8.57
C SER A 345 -21.05 15.84 -8.30
N THR A 346 -20.12 16.78 -8.53
CA THR A 346 -18.69 16.56 -8.29
C THR A 346 -18.43 16.12 -6.84
N PRO A 347 -18.94 16.80 -5.79
CA PRO A 347 -18.70 16.36 -4.41
C PRO A 347 -19.24 14.96 -4.14
N ALA A 348 -20.46 14.63 -4.57
CA ALA A 348 -21.07 13.33 -4.31
C ALA A 348 -20.32 12.18 -5.01
N VAL A 349 -19.86 12.40 -6.24
CA VAL A 349 -19.07 11.40 -6.99
C VAL A 349 -17.71 11.18 -6.34
N LEU A 350 -16.99 12.25 -5.96
CA LEU A 350 -15.66 12.14 -5.36
C LEU A 350 -15.71 11.53 -3.95
N ASP A 351 -16.70 11.88 -3.12
CA ASP A 351 -16.89 11.27 -1.80
C ASP A 351 -17.19 9.77 -1.90
N ALA A 352 -18.06 9.39 -2.86
CA ALA A 352 -18.35 7.98 -3.11
C ALA A 352 -17.12 7.20 -3.58
N LEU A 353 -16.31 7.77 -4.48
CA LEU A 353 -15.04 7.18 -4.90
C LEU A 353 -14.04 7.04 -3.75
N ARG A 354 -13.88 8.07 -2.91
CA ARG A 354 -13.01 8.04 -1.73
C ARG A 354 -13.39 6.94 -0.74
N MET A 355 -14.69 6.69 -0.60
CA MET A 355 -15.21 5.61 0.24
C MET A 355 -15.17 4.23 -0.44
N GLY A 356 -14.74 4.14 -1.70
CA GLY A 356 -14.77 2.89 -2.48
C GLY A 356 -16.18 2.41 -2.81
N ARG A 357 -17.17 3.30 -2.88
CA ARG A 357 -18.56 2.97 -3.28
C ARG A 357 -18.69 2.81 -4.79
N SER A 358 -17.81 1.98 -5.36
CA SER A 358 -17.68 1.82 -6.80
C SER A 358 -17.18 0.44 -7.22
N TYR A 359 -17.31 0.16 -8.51
CA TYR A 359 -16.63 -0.94 -9.19
C TYR A 359 -16.20 -0.50 -10.59
N ALA A 360 -15.19 -1.14 -11.18
CA ALA A 360 -14.72 -0.87 -12.53
C ALA A 360 -15.21 -1.94 -13.51
N VAL A 361 -15.49 -1.55 -14.77
CA VAL A 361 -15.96 -2.45 -15.83
C VAL A 361 -15.32 -2.14 -17.19
N GLU A 362 -15.21 -3.15 -18.05
CA GLU A 362 -14.64 -3.02 -19.41
C GLU A 362 -15.53 -2.21 -20.38
N SER A 363 -16.84 -2.10 -20.09
CA SER A 363 -17.82 -1.41 -20.93
C SER A 363 -19.16 -1.21 -20.21
N SER A 364 -20.01 -0.37 -20.80
CA SER A 364 -21.36 -0.05 -20.32
C SER A 364 -22.34 -1.22 -20.39
N ALA A 365 -22.02 -2.28 -21.14
CA ALA A 365 -22.80 -3.50 -21.19
C ALA A 365 -22.75 -4.29 -19.88
N VAL A 366 -21.69 -4.12 -19.08
CA VAL A 366 -21.47 -4.89 -17.85
C VAL A 366 -22.09 -4.17 -16.66
N THR A 367 -22.82 -4.91 -15.82
CA THR A 367 -23.28 -4.44 -14.50
C THR A 367 -23.00 -5.49 -13.44
N LEU A 368 -22.68 -5.03 -12.23
CA LEU A 368 -22.52 -5.85 -11.04
C LEU A 368 -23.51 -5.38 -9.96
N ASP A 369 -24.12 -6.34 -9.28
CA ASP A 369 -24.77 -6.14 -7.98
C ASP A 369 -24.06 -7.03 -6.95
N PHE A 370 -23.22 -6.41 -6.12
CA PHE A 370 -22.37 -7.06 -5.14
C PHE A 370 -22.82 -6.66 -3.73
N THR A 371 -23.32 -7.63 -2.95
CA THR A 371 -23.78 -7.37 -1.58
C THR A 371 -23.30 -8.43 -0.61
N ALA A 372 -23.01 -8.02 0.62
CA ALA A 372 -22.85 -8.89 1.77
C ALA A 372 -23.99 -8.65 2.77
N ARG A 373 -24.47 -9.72 3.39
CA ARG A 373 -25.62 -9.69 4.31
C ARG A 373 -25.34 -10.49 5.58
N ALA A 374 -25.74 -9.93 6.71
CA ALA A 374 -25.75 -10.62 8.01
C ALA A 374 -27.01 -10.22 8.79
N GLY A 375 -27.90 -11.19 9.02
CA GLY A 375 -29.23 -10.90 9.54
C GLY A 375 -29.98 -9.91 8.65
N ALA A 376 -30.35 -8.75 9.21
CA ALA A 376 -31.02 -7.68 8.47
C ALA A 376 -30.06 -6.64 7.86
N ALA A 377 -28.78 -6.67 8.23
CA ALA A 377 -27.78 -5.74 7.72
C ALA A 377 -27.33 -6.13 6.31
N VAL A 378 -27.13 -5.13 5.46
CA VAL A 378 -26.70 -5.27 4.06
C VAL A 378 -25.64 -4.21 3.79
N ALA A 379 -24.58 -4.60 3.11
CA ALA A 379 -23.52 -3.68 2.67
C ALA A 379 -23.08 -4.02 1.24
N GLY A 380 -22.83 -2.99 0.44
CA GLY A 380 -22.23 -3.08 -0.88
C GLY A 380 -20.76 -2.58 -0.89
N PRO A 381 -20.17 -2.40 -2.09
CA PRO A 381 -18.81 -1.88 -2.22
C PRO A 381 -18.61 -0.59 -1.41
N GLY A 382 -17.50 -0.50 -0.68
CA GLY A 382 -17.13 0.64 0.14
C GLY A 382 -17.88 0.75 1.48
N GLU A 383 -18.94 -0.04 1.68
CA GLU A 383 -19.72 -0.03 2.90
C GLU A 383 -19.18 -1.05 3.92
N GLU A 384 -19.55 -0.82 5.18
CA GLU A 384 -19.20 -1.71 6.28
C GLU A 384 -20.39 -2.57 6.70
N LEU A 385 -20.14 -3.87 6.83
CA LEU A 385 -21.07 -4.80 7.44
C LEU A 385 -20.59 -5.12 8.87
N PRO A 386 -21.37 -4.73 9.90
CA PRO A 386 -21.05 -5.08 11.27
C PRO A 386 -21.27 -6.58 11.51
N LEU A 387 -20.22 -7.28 11.98
CA LEU A 387 -20.23 -8.72 12.25
C LEU A 387 -19.63 -9.03 13.63
N SER A 388 -20.26 -9.95 14.35
CA SER A 388 -19.66 -10.69 15.47
C SER A 388 -18.76 -11.82 14.94
N PHE A 389 -17.94 -12.41 15.81
CA PHE A 389 -17.04 -13.51 15.43
C PHE A 389 -17.78 -14.78 14.95
N PHE A 390 -19.07 -14.92 15.29
CA PHE A 390 -19.87 -16.11 14.96
C PHE A 390 -21.01 -15.83 13.97
N ASP A 391 -21.17 -14.59 13.50
CA ASP A 391 -22.24 -14.23 12.58
C ASP A 391 -22.01 -14.89 11.22
N SER A 392 -23.03 -15.51 10.63
CA SER A 392 -22.93 -15.95 9.23
C SER A 392 -23.01 -14.73 8.31
N VAL A 393 -22.15 -14.68 7.28
CA VAL A 393 -22.21 -13.67 6.23
C VAL A 393 -22.56 -14.32 4.89
N ASP A 394 -23.60 -13.83 4.23
CA ASP A 394 -23.99 -14.22 2.89
C ASP A 394 -23.51 -13.17 1.90
N VAL A 395 -22.60 -13.55 1.00
CA VAL A 395 -22.09 -12.69 -0.07
C VAL A 395 -22.66 -13.14 -1.40
N THR A 396 -23.22 -12.20 -2.15
CA THR A 396 -23.78 -12.43 -3.48
C THR A 396 -23.18 -11.46 -4.50
N LEU A 397 -22.83 -11.99 -5.67
CA LEU A 397 -22.51 -11.18 -6.85
C LEU A 397 -23.42 -11.61 -7.99
N ASP A 398 -24.28 -10.70 -8.44
CA ASP A 398 -25.03 -10.82 -9.69
C ASP A 398 -24.29 -10.08 -10.81
N VAL A 399 -24.04 -10.77 -11.91
CA VAL A 399 -23.30 -10.25 -13.07
C VAL A 399 -24.22 -10.26 -14.28
N THR A 400 -24.21 -9.17 -15.06
CA THR A 400 -24.86 -9.11 -16.38
C THR A 400 -23.92 -8.53 -17.43
N GLY A 401 -24.03 -8.98 -18.69
CA GLY A 401 -23.28 -8.44 -19.83
C GLY A 401 -21.86 -8.98 -19.98
N ALA A 402 -21.50 -10.04 -19.25
CA ALA A 402 -20.15 -10.63 -19.25
C ALA A 402 -20.16 -12.09 -19.76
N PRO A 403 -20.49 -12.35 -21.04
CA PRO A 403 -20.60 -13.71 -21.56
C PRO A 403 -19.26 -14.46 -21.48
N ASP A 404 -19.35 -15.78 -21.33
CA ASP A 404 -18.23 -16.72 -21.29
C ASP A 404 -17.14 -16.31 -20.29
N SER A 405 -17.53 -15.85 -19.11
CA SER A 405 -16.62 -15.31 -18.10
C SER A 405 -16.67 -16.13 -16.81
N ILE A 406 -15.71 -15.89 -15.90
CA ILE A 406 -15.64 -16.50 -14.58
C ILE A 406 -15.69 -15.37 -13.56
N ALA A 407 -16.66 -15.42 -12.67
CA ALA A 407 -16.73 -14.55 -11.51
C ALA A 407 -16.06 -15.24 -10.31
N THR A 408 -15.25 -14.51 -9.57
CA THR A 408 -14.50 -14.99 -8.41
C THR A 408 -14.68 -14.04 -7.23
N LEU A 409 -14.80 -14.60 -6.03
CA LEU A 409 -14.85 -13.86 -4.78
C LEU A 409 -13.50 -13.98 -4.07
N HIS A 410 -12.94 -12.85 -3.64
CA HIS A 410 -11.64 -12.76 -2.99
C HIS A 410 -11.76 -12.19 -1.58
N THR A 411 -10.97 -12.75 -0.67
CA THR A 411 -10.73 -12.24 0.69
C THR A 411 -9.22 -12.25 0.95
N GLU A 412 -8.75 -11.95 2.15
CA GLU A 412 -7.33 -12.11 2.51
C GLU A 412 -6.80 -13.53 2.34
N TRP A 413 -7.70 -14.52 2.32
CA TRP A 413 -7.38 -15.94 2.13
C TRP A 413 -7.29 -16.37 0.66
N GLY A 414 -7.43 -15.42 -0.27
CA GLY A 414 -7.49 -15.67 -1.70
C GLY A 414 -8.93 -15.92 -2.19
N ILE A 415 -9.07 -16.78 -3.21
CA ILE A 415 -10.35 -17.05 -3.88
C ILE A 415 -11.21 -17.96 -2.99
N MET A 416 -12.35 -17.45 -2.54
CA MET A 416 -13.29 -18.15 -1.65
C MET A 416 -14.39 -18.87 -2.41
N ALA A 417 -14.77 -18.35 -3.58
CA ALA A 417 -15.80 -18.93 -4.43
C ALA A 417 -15.55 -18.52 -5.88
N ALA A 418 -16.03 -19.33 -6.80
CA ALA A 418 -16.05 -19.04 -8.23
C ALA A 418 -17.34 -19.56 -8.86
N THR A 419 -17.79 -18.91 -9.93
CA THR A 419 -18.90 -19.38 -10.76
C THR A 419 -18.66 -18.98 -12.22
N CYS A 420 -19.20 -19.74 -13.15
CA CYS A 420 -19.19 -19.39 -14.56
C CYS A 420 -20.35 -18.44 -14.88
N ILE A 421 -20.09 -17.46 -15.74
CA ILE A 421 -21.09 -16.64 -16.41
C ILE A 421 -21.26 -17.24 -17.80
N ASP A 422 -22.46 -17.75 -18.08
CA ASP A 422 -22.72 -18.49 -19.32
C ASP A 422 -22.77 -17.57 -20.55
N GLY A 423 -22.99 -18.16 -21.73
CA GLY A 423 -23.06 -17.42 -22.99
C GLY A 423 -24.17 -16.37 -23.07
N THR A 424 -25.12 -16.34 -22.14
CA THR A 424 -26.12 -15.26 -22.03
C THR A 424 -25.56 -14.00 -21.38
N GLY A 425 -24.37 -14.10 -20.78
CA GLY A 425 -23.73 -13.02 -20.03
C GLY A 425 -24.35 -12.75 -18.68
N ARG A 426 -25.19 -13.65 -18.15
CA ARG A 426 -25.79 -13.53 -16.82
C ARG A 426 -25.32 -14.67 -15.92
N GLY A 427 -25.05 -14.36 -14.66
CA GLY A 427 -24.70 -15.37 -13.68
C GLY A 427 -24.67 -14.82 -12.27
N ARG A 428 -24.78 -15.73 -11.30
CA ARG A 428 -24.79 -15.39 -9.88
C ARG A 428 -23.74 -16.22 -9.14
N LEU A 429 -22.88 -15.55 -8.38
CA LEU A 429 -22.04 -16.16 -7.36
C LEU A 429 -22.74 -16.00 -6.02
N GLN A 430 -22.80 -17.09 -5.24
CA GLN A 430 -23.25 -17.06 -3.85
C GLN A 430 -22.20 -17.76 -3.00
N TRP A 431 -21.85 -17.14 -1.88
CA TRP A 431 -20.94 -17.71 -0.91
C TRP A 431 -21.42 -17.38 0.50
N ARG A 432 -21.38 -18.38 1.38
CA ARG A 432 -21.68 -18.20 2.80
C ARG A 432 -20.42 -18.40 3.62
N GLY A 433 -19.99 -17.34 4.30
CA GLY A 433 -18.87 -17.32 5.22
C GLY A 433 -19.29 -17.31 6.68
N TRP A 434 -18.30 -17.28 7.57
CA TRP A 434 -18.48 -17.25 9.01
C TRP A 434 -17.63 -16.13 9.64
N GLY A 435 -18.31 -15.26 10.37
CA GLY A 435 -17.77 -14.25 11.27
C GLY A 435 -16.82 -13.25 10.65
N LYS A 436 -15.95 -12.68 11.51
CA LYS A 436 -14.77 -11.88 11.14
C LYS A 436 -13.58 -12.78 10.73
N ALA A 437 -13.83 -13.95 10.14
CA ALA A 437 -12.75 -14.74 9.56
C ALA A 437 -12.09 -13.95 8.41
N SER A 438 -12.83 -13.03 7.78
CA SER A 438 -12.31 -12.11 6.78
C SER A 438 -12.46 -10.64 7.18
N HIS A 439 -11.54 -9.79 6.74
CA HIS A 439 -11.58 -8.34 6.90
C HIS A 439 -12.41 -7.64 5.82
N PHE A 440 -12.51 -8.25 4.64
CA PHE A 440 -13.24 -7.71 3.51
C PHE A 440 -13.64 -8.84 2.56
N ALA A 441 -14.54 -8.54 1.63
CA ALA A 441 -14.80 -9.35 0.45
C ALA A 441 -14.84 -8.45 -0.79
N ARG A 442 -14.20 -8.88 -1.89
CA ARG A 442 -14.24 -8.20 -3.19
C ARG A 442 -14.44 -9.23 -4.30
N ALA A 443 -14.85 -8.80 -5.49
CA ALA A 443 -15.06 -9.69 -6.61
C ALA A 443 -14.29 -9.27 -7.87
N GLU A 444 -13.92 -10.27 -8.67
CA GLU A 444 -13.35 -10.11 -10.01
C GLU A 444 -14.17 -10.93 -11.02
N VAL A 445 -14.41 -10.37 -12.19
CA VAL A 445 -14.95 -11.09 -13.35
C VAL A 445 -13.89 -11.09 -14.44
N ARG A 446 -13.48 -12.28 -14.88
CA ARG A 446 -12.45 -12.47 -15.90
C ARG A 446 -12.94 -13.37 -17.02
N ARG A 447 -12.60 -13.02 -18.25
CA ARG A 447 -12.89 -13.84 -19.43
C ARG A 447 -11.64 -14.69 -19.74
N PRO A 448 -11.73 -16.03 -19.78
CA PRO A 448 -10.60 -16.93 -20.03
C PRO A 448 -10.22 -16.94 -21.52
N ARG A 449 -9.86 -15.76 -22.04
CA ARG A 449 -9.35 -15.52 -23.37
C ARG A 449 -8.06 -14.71 -23.25
N PRO A 450 -6.99 -15.08 -23.97
CA PRO A 450 -5.75 -14.31 -23.93
C PRO A 450 -5.97 -12.84 -24.28
N ALA A 451 -5.28 -11.96 -23.56
CA ALA A 451 -5.08 -10.56 -23.93
C ALA A 451 -3.67 -10.36 -24.51
N SER A 452 -3.22 -9.11 -24.64
CA SER A 452 -1.89 -8.80 -25.18
C SER A 452 -0.75 -9.38 -24.32
N THR A 453 -0.87 -9.32 -23.00
CA THR A 453 0.19 -9.75 -22.06
C THR A 453 -0.31 -10.66 -20.93
N THR A 454 -1.61 -10.99 -20.89
CA THR A 454 -2.24 -11.85 -19.87
C THR A 454 -2.95 -13.06 -20.50
N LEU A 455 -3.14 -14.12 -19.71
CA LEU A 455 -3.83 -15.34 -20.15
C LEU A 455 -5.37 -15.21 -20.15
N ASP A 456 -5.89 -14.20 -19.45
CA ASP A 456 -7.30 -13.85 -19.37
C ASP A 456 -7.49 -12.33 -19.51
N GLN A 457 -8.73 -11.91 -19.73
CA GLN A 457 -9.11 -10.49 -19.81
C GLN A 457 -9.91 -10.12 -18.57
N LEU A 458 -9.57 -9.00 -17.93
CA LEU A 458 -10.39 -8.41 -16.88
C LEU A 458 -11.67 -7.82 -17.48
N VAL A 459 -12.82 -8.18 -16.93
CA VAL A 459 -14.15 -7.70 -17.34
C VAL A 459 -14.74 -6.74 -16.32
N ALA A 460 -14.57 -7.05 -15.03
CA ALA A 460 -15.00 -6.19 -13.94
C ALA A 460 -14.24 -6.46 -12.64
N LEU A 461 -14.14 -5.45 -11.78
CA LEU A 461 -13.52 -5.51 -10.45
C LEU A 461 -14.33 -4.64 -9.47
N THR A 462 -14.70 -5.17 -8.30
CA THR A 462 -15.37 -4.38 -7.26
C THR A 462 -14.38 -3.82 -6.24
N ASN A 463 -14.68 -2.65 -5.69
CA ASN A 463 -14.15 -2.31 -4.37
C ASN A 463 -14.71 -3.28 -3.30
N PRO A 464 -14.06 -3.37 -2.12
CA PRO A 464 -14.43 -4.34 -1.11
C PRO A 464 -15.69 -3.92 -0.34
N VAL A 465 -16.47 -4.92 0.10
CA VAL A 465 -17.33 -4.76 1.28
C VAL A 465 -16.46 -5.02 2.51
N TRP A 466 -16.53 -4.16 3.51
CA TRP A 466 -15.70 -4.25 4.71
C TRP A 466 -16.43 -4.98 5.83
N PHE A 467 -15.74 -5.86 6.54
CA PHE A 467 -16.28 -6.58 7.70
C PHE A 467 -15.68 -6.01 8.99
N TYR A 468 -16.51 -5.41 9.85
CA TYR A 468 -16.07 -4.74 11.08
C TYR A 468 -16.81 -5.28 12.30
N SER A 469 -16.16 -5.28 13.47
CA SER A 469 -16.81 -5.68 14.74
C SER A 469 -17.45 -4.46 15.40
N ALA A 470 -18.79 -4.36 15.36
CA ALA A 470 -19.54 -3.28 16.02
C ALA A 470 -19.38 -3.24 17.56
N GLN A 471 -18.70 -4.23 18.16
CA GLN A 471 -18.53 -4.34 19.61
C GLN A 471 -17.11 -4.79 20.00
N LEU A 472 -16.10 -3.99 19.66
CA LEU A 472 -14.95 -3.85 20.56
C LEU A 472 -15.03 -2.47 21.21
N PRO A 473 -14.96 -2.35 22.56
CA PRO A 473 -14.74 -1.07 23.23
C PRO A 473 -13.47 -0.40 22.68
N PRO A 474 -13.24 0.91 22.91
CA PRO A 474 -12.18 1.69 22.28
C PRO A 474 -10.80 1.32 22.84
N TYR A 475 -10.34 0.12 22.51
CA TYR A 475 -8.94 -0.24 22.61
C TYR A 475 -8.37 -0.08 21.21
N ASP A 476 -7.46 0.87 21.10
CA ASP A 476 -6.65 1.14 19.91
C ASP A 476 -5.84 -0.13 19.55
N VAL A 477 -6.48 -1.04 18.83
CA VAL A 477 -5.90 -2.29 18.32
C VAL A 477 -4.78 -2.03 17.30
N GLU A 478 -4.59 -0.78 16.86
CA GLU A 478 -3.47 -0.40 16.01
C GLU A 478 -2.13 -0.38 16.77
N ARG A 479 -2.13 -0.26 18.11
CA ARG A 479 -0.91 -0.10 18.92
C ARG A 479 -0.23 -1.39 19.40
N ARG A 480 -0.72 -2.59 19.06
CA ARG A 480 -0.14 -3.90 19.48
C ARG A 480 0.33 -3.91 20.96
N ALA A 481 -0.55 -3.53 21.88
CA ALA A 481 -0.22 -3.45 23.30
C ALA A 481 -0.25 -4.83 23.99
N LEU A 482 0.66 -5.07 24.94
CA LEU A 482 0.70 -6.28 25.75
C LEU A 482 -0.23 -6.14 26.97
N PHE A 483 -1.19 -7.07 27.12
CA PHE A 483 -2.15 -7.07 28.22
C PHE A 483 -1.89 -8.19 29.21
N HIS A 484 -2.31 -8.01 30.46
CA HIS A 484 -2.28 -9.04 31.47
C HIS A 484 -3.55 -9.08 32.32
N THR A 485 -3.82 -10.26 32.86
CA THR A 485 -4.82 -10.53 33.90
C THR A 485 -4.27 -11.62 34.82
N GLU A 486 -4.88 -11.79 35.99
CA GLU A 486 -4.49 -12.74 37.02
C GLU A 486 -5.71 -13.54 37.43
N ARG A 487 -5.58 -14.87 37.50
CA ARG A 487 -6.56 -15.76 38.11
C ARG A 487 -6.15 -16.04 39.56
N ARG A 488 -6.99 -15.65 40.50
CA ARG A 488 -6.79 -15.93 41.93
C ARG A 488 -7.11 -17.39 42.25
N ALA A 489 -6.62 -17.86 43.40
CA ALA A 489 -6.84 -19.24 43.85
C ALA A 489 -8.33 -19.57 44.06
N ASP A 490 -9.17 -18.58 44.38
CA ASP A 490 -10.62 -18.71 44.49
C ASP A 490 -11.35 -18.85 43.15
N GLY A 491 -10.61 -18.82 42.04
CA GLY A 491 -11.13 -18.92 40.67
C GLY A 491 -11.58 -17.60 40.05
N SER A 492 -11.56 -16.49 40.79
CA SER A 492 -11.86 -15.16 40.26
C SER A 492 -10.72 -14.64 39.39
N TRP A 493 -11.06 -13.84 38.38
CA TRP A 493 -10.08 -13.12 37.57
C TRP A 493 -10.01 -11.65 37.99
N SER A 494 -8.83 -11.03 37.86
CA SER A 494 -8.73 -9.57 37.82
C SER A 494 -9.14 -9.02 36.44
N GLY A 495 -9.46 -7.73 36.37
CA GLY A 495 -9.70 -7.07 35.10
C GLY A 495 -8.45 -7.12 34.20
N MET A 496 -8.64 -7.41 32.92
CA MET A 496 -7.58 -7.34 31.91
C MET A 496 -7.16 -5.89 31.72
N ARG A 497 -5.84 -5.63 31.77
CA ARG A 497 -5.27 -4.28 31.68
C ARG A 497 -3.96 -4.30 30.91
N PRO A 498 -3.56 -3.20 30.23
CA PRO A 498 -2.27 -3.15 29.56
C PRO A 498 -1.14 -3.18 30.59
N LEU A 499 -0.03 -3.83 30.25
CA LEU A 499 1.23 -3.66 30.98
C LEU A 499 1.79 -2.27 30.63
N PRO A 500 2.13 -1.41 31.61
CA PRO A 500 2.73 -0.10 31.36
C PRO A 500 3.96 -0.20 30.46
N GLY A 501 4.20 0.79 29.61
CA GLY A 501 5.35 0.82 28.70
C GLY A 501 6.64 1.25 29.39
N ASP A 502 7.75 1.24 28.65
CA ASP A 502 9.00 1.83 29.09
C ASP A 502 8.89 3.38 29.10
N THR A 503 9.59 4.03 30.02
CA THR A 503 9.73 5.51 30.05
C THR A 503 8.43 6.33 29.97
N GLY A 504 7.38 5.93 30.69
CA GLY A 504 6.15 6.72 30.82
C GLY A 504 5.11 6.50 29.72
N ALA A 505 5.35 5.57 28.78
CA ALA A 505 4.33 5.12 27.85
C ALA A 505 3.17 4.41 28.57
N ALA A 506 1.94 4.67 28.11
CA ALA A 506 0.72 4.13 28.73
C ALA A 506 0.64 2.59 28.67
N SER A 507 1.30 1.97 27.68
CA SER A 507 1.35 0.52 27.50
C SER A 507 2.63 0.09 26.79
N PHE A 508 3.13 -1.11 27.09
CA PHE A 508 4.21 -1.75 26.36
C PHE A 508 3.70 -2.26 25.00
N ALA A 509 4.24 -1.74 23.90
CA ALA A 509 3.98 -2.24 22.57
C ALA A 509 4.88 -3.46 22.29
N GLY A 510 4.31 -4.56 21.82
CA GLY A 510 5.06 -5.80 21.62
C GLY A 510 4.56 -6.65 20.45
N VAL A 511 5.48 -7.37 19.82
CA VAL A 511 5.20 -8.32 18.73
C VAL A 511 5.29 -9.78 19.17
N GLN A 512 5.94 -10.04 20.31
CA GLN A 512 5.98 -11.34 20.98
C GLN A 512 6.08 -11.15 22.50
N SER A 513 5.54 -12.12 23.26
CA SER A 513 5.81 -12.24 24.70
C SER A 513 6.03 -13.70 25.11
N ALA A 514 6.73 -13.88 26.23
CA ALA A 514 6.88 -15.16 26.94
C ALA A 514 6.86 -14.88 28.45
N ALA A 515 6.40 -15.82 29.26
CA ALA A 515 6.31 -15.61 30.70
C ALA A 515 6.63 -16.90 31.49
N ALA A 516 7.27 -16.73 32.64
CA ALA A 516 7.59 -17.82 33.55
C ALA A 516 7.14 -17.51 34.97
N GLY A 517 6.31 -18.40 35.54
CA GLY A 517 5.90 -18.34 36.94
C GLY A 517 7.02 -18.83 37.86
N MET A 518 7.40 -18.01 38.83
CA MET A 518 8.50 -18.26 39.74
C MET A 518 8.03 -18.94 41.02
N ALA A 519 8.92 -19.68 41.68
CA ALA A 519 8.63 -20.33 42.96
C ALA A 519 8.32 -19.33 44.10
N ASP A 520 8.79 -18.08 43.98
CA ASP A 520 8.49 -16.99 44.92
C ASP A 520 7.13 -16.32 44.68
N GLY A 521 6.31 -16.84 43.76
CA GLY A 521 4.99 -16.31 43.40
C GLY A 521 5.03 -15.12 42.44
N SER A 522 6.20 -14.70 41.95
CA SER A 522 6.31 -13.69 40.90
C SER A 522 6.18 -14.29 39.49
N VAL A 523 5.94 -13.45 38.49
CA VAL A 523 6.00 -13.81 37.07
C VAL A 523 7.04 -12.97 36.39
N VAL A 524 8.00 -13.60 35.72
CA VAL A 524 8.95 -12.91 34.84
C VAL A 524 8.35 -12.90 33.43
N VAL A 525 8.25 -11.72 32.84
CA VAL A 525 7.69 -11.52 31.50
C VAL A 525 8.78 -10.99 30.57
N LEU A 526 8.93 -11.64 29.42
CA LEU A 526 9.70 -11.18 28.28
C LEU A 526 8.78 -10.54 27.25
N GLY A 527 9.23 -9.45 26.64
CA GLY A 527 8.57 -8.79 25.52
C GLY A 527 9.58 -8.45 24.43
N VAL A 528 9.22 -8.71 23.16
CA VAL A 528 9.95 -8.20 22.01
C VAL A 528 9.21 -6.99 21.48
N ALA A 529 9.84 -5.82 21.52
CA ALA A 529 9.27 -4.56 21.06
C ALA A 529 9.33 -4.44 19.53
N PRO A 530 8.58 -3.51 18.89
CA PRO A 530 8.59 -3.33 17.43
C PRO A 530 9.97 -2.99 16.83
N ASP A 531 10.90 -2.46 17.62
CA ASP A 531 12.31 -2.24 17.24
C ASP A 531 13.17 -3.53 17.31
N ASN A 532 12.53 -4.69 17.55
CA ASN A 532 13.15 -5.98 17.84
C ASN A 532 13.98 -6.02 19.14
N GLY A 533 13.87 -5.02 20.01
CA GLY A 533 14.52 -5.03 21.32
C GLY A 533 13.91 -6.06 22.26
N LEU A 534 14.76 -6.77 23.01
CA LEU A 534 14.32 -7.69 24.07
C LEU A 534 14.19 -6.95 25.40
N TRP A 535 13.02 -7.06 26.03
CA TRP A 535 12.71 -6.42 27.30
C TRP A 535 12.25 -7.46 28.33
N LEU A 536 12.54 -7.19 29.60
CA LEU A 536 12.13 -8.02 30.72
C LEU A 536 11.48 -7.16 31.81
N THR A 537 10.38 -7.64 32.37
CA THR A 537 9.80 -7.13 33.61
C THR A 537 9.48 -8.28 34.59
N THR A 538 9.22 -7.94 35.84
CA THR A 538 8.74 -8.87 36.87
C THR A 538 7.45 -8.34 37.48
N VAL A 539 6.46 -9.20 37.58
CA VAL A 539 5.13 -8.91 38.12
C VAL A 539 4.96 -9.67 39.44
N ARG A 540 4.57 -8.98 40.51
CA ARG A 540 4.15 -9.58 41.78
C ARG A 540 2.74 -9.12 42.16
N GLY A 541 1.78 -10.05 42.16
CA GLY A 541 0.37 -9.76 42.45
C GLY A 541 -0.25 -8.68 41.55
N SER A 542 -1.36 -8.08 42.00
CA SER A 542 -2.15 -7.16 41.17
C SER A 542 -1.60 -5.74 41.03
N ALA A 543 -0.64 -5.32 41.87
CA ALA A 543 -0.27 -3.90 42.00
C ALA A 543 1.22 -3.57 41.76
N THR A 544 2.13 -4.56 41.78
CA THR A 544 3.57 -4.27 41.75
C THR A 544 4.22 -4.81 40.49
N LEU A 545 4.19 -3.97 39.44
CA LEU A 545 4.99 -4.17 38.24
C LEU A 545 6.34 -3.47 38.42
N GLN A 546 7.42 -4.20 38.19
CA GLN A 546 8.75 -3.58 38.08
C GLN A 546 8.88 -2.87 36.72
N PRO A 547 9.65 -1.77 36.61
CA PRO A 547 9.90 -1.14 35.32
C PRO A 547 10.47 -2.14 34.30
N TRP A 548 10.09 -1.95 33.02
CA TRP A 548 10.72 -2.70 31.94
C TRP A 548 12.21 -2.40 31.88
N ARG A 549 13.00 -3.46 31.81
CA ARG A 549 14.45 -3.40 31.64
C ARG A 549 14.81 -3.99 30.28
N ARG A 550 15.47 -3.20 29.43
CA ARG A 550 16.04 -3.71 28.18
C ARG A 550 17.12 -4.75 28.52
N VAL A 551 17.03 -5.92 27.92
CA VAL A 551 17.98 -7.01 28.13
C VAL A 551 19.19 -6.77 27.23
N ALA A 552 20.36 -6.57 27.84
CA ALA A 552 21.60 -6.43 27.11
C ALA A 552 21.98 -7.74 26.40
N GLY A 553 22.55 -7.61 25.22
CA GLY A 553 23.06 -8.73 24.44
C GLY A 553 24.38 -9.29 24.95
N PRO A 554 25.03 -10.14 24.14
CA PRO A 554 26.40 -10.59 24.38
C PRO A 554 27.33 -9.40 24.64
N ASP A 555 28.30 -9.61 25.54
CA ASP A 555 29.30 -8.60 25.94
C ASP A 555 28.70 -7.27 26.47
N GLY A 556 27.43 -7.29 26.90
CA GLY A 556 26.73 -6.13 27.44
C GLY A 556 26.17 -5.18 26.39
N SER A 557 26.06 -5.59 25.13
CA SER A 557 25.55 -4.76 24.03
C SER A 557 24.14 -4.22 24.30
N THR A 558 23.98 -2.89 24.24
CA THR A 558 22.67 -2.22 24.38
C THR A 558 21.84 -2.25 23.11
N GLY A 559 22.43 -2.59 21.95
CA GLY A 559 21.78 -2.67 20.63
C GLY A 559 21.30 -4.06 20.26
N PHE A 560 21.19 -4.98 21.22
CA PHE A 560 20.76 -6.35 20.95
C PHE A 560 19.32 -6.41 20.42
N THR A 561 19.15 -7.05 19.27
CA THR A 561 17.86 -7.24 18.59
C THR A 561 17.59 -8.72 18.37
N VAL A 562 16.37 -9.16 18.65
CA VAL A 562 15.96 -10.56 18.62
C VAL A 562 14.72 -10.74 17.74
N ARG A 563 14.67 -11.87 17.05
CA ARG A 563 13.47 -12.31 16.32
C ARG A 563 12.53 -13.14 17.21
N GLU A 564 13.10 -13.83 18.20
CA GLU A 564 12.38 -14.76 19.05
C GLU A 564 13.05 -14.88 20.43
N ALA A 565 12.24 -15.02 21.49
CA ALA A 565 12.73 -15.35 22.81
C ALA A 565 11.74 -16.21 23.59
N ASP A 566 12.26 -17.10 24.45
CA ASP A 566 11.48 -17.94 25.35
C ASP A 566 12.16 -18.06 26.73
N ILE A 567 11.38 -18.40 27.76
CA ILE A 567 11.84 -18.42 29.15
C ILE A 567 11.24 -19.60 29.93
N ALA A 568 12.07 -20.28 30.72
CA ALA A 568 11.64 -21.33 31.65
C ALA A 568 12.11 -21.05 33.07
N ALA A 569 11.21 -21.12 34.06
CA ALA A 569 11.52 -21.02 35.47
C ALA A 569 11.93 -22.37 36.06
N PHE A 570 12.89 -22.33 36.97
CA PHE A 570 13.39 -23.49 37.70
C PHE A 570 12.91 -23.47 39.15
N PRO A 571 12.81 -24.63 39.81
CA PRO A 571 12.41 -24.72 41.22
C PRO A 571 13.32 -23.91 42.17
N ASP A 572 14.58 -23.71 41.79
CA ASP A 572 15.58 -22.92 42.54
C ASP A 572 15.43 -21.39 42.36
N SER A 573 14.32 -20.95 41.77
CA SER A 573 14.04 -19.54 41.43
C SER A 573 14.99 -18.91 40.39
N THR A 574 15.75 -19.71 39.65
CA THR A 574 16.42 -19.24 38.43
C THR A 574 15.50 -19.30 37.21
N CYS A 575 15.87 -18.57 36.14
CA CYS A 575 15.24 -18.74 34.84
C CYS A 575 16.29 -18.99 33.76
N GLN A 576 15.96 -19.81 32.77
CA GLN A 576 16.74 -19.94 31.54
C GLN A 576 16.05 -19.11 30.46
N LEU A 577 16.79 -18.16 29.87
CA LEU A 577 16.34 -17.35 28.76
C LEU A 577 17.06 -17.85 27.52
N VAL A 578 16.30 -18.16 26.47
CA VAL A 578 16.84 -18.42 25.13
C VAL A 578 16.31 -17.36 24.19
N ALA A 579 17.19 -16.83 23.35
CA ALA A 579 16.82 -15.82 22.37
C ALA A 579 17.56 -16.05 21.06
N THR A 580 16.84 -15.91 19.96
CA THR A 580 17.42 -15.93 18.61
C THR A 580 17.57 -14.50 18.14
N ALA A 581 18.80 -14.07 17.87
CA ALA A 581 19.11 -12.75 17.37
C ALA A 581 18.65 -12.58 15.91
N MET A 582 18.58 -11.33 15.45
CA MET A 582 18.23 -11.03 14.05
C MET A 582 19.23 -11.60 13.04
N ASP A 583 20.48 -11.82 13.42
CA ASP A 583 21.50 -12.51 12.61
C ASP A 583 21.32 -14.04 12.55
N GLY A 584 20.32 -14.59 13.26
CA GLY A 584 20.02 -16.00 13.35
C GLY A 584 20.73 -16.73 14.49
N THR A 585 21.71 -16.12 15.17
CA THR A 585 22.44 -16.76 16.26
C THR A 585 21.54 -16.96 17.48
N THR A 586 21.55 -18.17 18.04
CA THR A 586 20.85 -18.48 19.28
C THR A 586 21.75 -18.24 20.48
N TYR A 587 21.24 -17.50 21.44
CA TYR A 587 21.89 -17.12 22.67
C TYR A 587 21.13 -17.67 23.87
N HIS A 588 21.89 -17.95 24.92
CA HIS A 588 21.37 -18.43 26.19
C HIS A 588 21.94 -17.61 27.34
N GLN A 589 21.11 -17.35 28.36
CA GLN A 589 21.58 -16.88 29.65
C GLN A 589 20.69 -17.40 30.78
N GLN A 590 21.23 -17.35 32.00
CA GLN A 590 20.48 -17.65 33.21
C GLN A 590 20.19 -16.37 33.99
N ARG A 591 18.93 -16.12 34.32
CA ARG A 591 18.55 -15.13 35.34
C ARG A 591 18.75 -15.77 36.72
N ARG A 592 19.55 -15.13 37.56
CA ARG A 592 19.80 -15.57 38.95
C ARG A 592 18.59 -15.27 39.86
N PRO A 593 18.50 -15.88 41.06
CA PRO A 593 17.39 -15.62 41.98
C PRO A 593 17.27 -14.15 42.41
N ASP A 594 18.41 -13.44 42.48
CA ASP A 594 18.50 -12.01 42.76
C ASP A 594 18.05 -11.10 41.58
N GLY A 595 17.71 -11.68 40.42
CA GLY A 595 17.30 -10.96 39.22
C GLY A 595 18.46 -10.46 38.33
N ALA A 596 19.70 -10.77 38.69
CA ALA A 596 20.87 -10.43 37.89
C ALA A 596 20.90 -11.23 36.56
N LEU A 597 21.35 -10.55 35.52
CA LEU A 597 21.52 -11.07 34.17
C LEU A 597 23.01 -11.01 33.82
N PRO A 598 23.77 -12.11 33.97
CA PRO A 598 25.23 -12.12 33.76
C PRO A 598 25.65 -11.99 32.28
N GLY A 599 24.69 -11.94 31.35
CA GLY A 599 24.92 -11.74 29.92
C GLY A 599 24.68 -12.99 29.07
N PHE A 600 24.32 -12.77 27.82
CA PHE A 600 24.09 -13.81 26.82
C PHE A 600 25.39 -14.47 26.35
N ARG A 601 25.35 -15.79 26.18
CA ARG A 601 26.40 -16.59 25.54
C ARG A 601 25.82 -17.32 24.35
N ALA A 602 26.57 -17.38 23.25
CA ALA A 602 26.15 -18.12 22.07
C ALA A 602 25.98 -19.59 22.43
N VAL A 603 24.86 -20.17 22.00
CA VAL A 603 24.63 -21.60 22.15
C VAL A 603 25.52 -22.34 21.14
N PRO A 604 26.29 -23.37 21.56
CA PRO A 604 27.14 -24.12 20.64
C PRO A 604 26.35 -24.74 19.49
N GLY A 605 26.90 -24.65 18.28
CA GLY A 605 26.35 -25.29 17.09
C GLY A 605 26.76 -26.76 16.95
N LEU A 606 26.66 -27.33 15.74
CA LEU A 606 26.97 -28.74 15.48
C LEU A 606 28.46 -29.07 15.63
N THR A 607 29.34 -28.09 15.44
CA THR A 607 30.78 -28.22 15.68
C THR A 607 31.20 -27.41 16.90
N ALA A 608 32.28 -27.82 17.57
CA ALA A 608 32.78 -27.18 18.80
C ALA A 608 33.17 -25.69 18.64
N GLN A 609 33.35 -25.21 17.40
CA GLN A 609 33.68 -23.81 17.09
C GLN A 609 32.50 -23.03 16.48
N SER A 610 31.39 -23.70 16.13
CA SER A 610 30.23 -23.07 15.51
C SER A 610 29.23 -22.54 16.53
N ARG A 611 28.45 -21.53 16.14
CA ARG A 611 27.29 -21.03 16.89
C ARG A 611 26.01 -21.59 16.27
N TRP A 612 25.00 -21.86 17.09
CA TRP A 612 23.73 -22.38 16.59
C TRP A 612 22.89 -21.30 15.90
N GLY A 613 22.43 -21.58 14.68
CA GLY A 613 21.54 -20.71 13.91
C GLY A 613 20.10 -21.22 13.94
N ALA A 614 19.13 -20.37 14.29
CA ALA A 614 17.72 -20.75 14.36
C ALA A 614 16.78 -19.65 13.84
N THR A 615 15.53 -20.04 13.55
CA THR A 615 14.40 -19.13 13.31
C THR A 615 13.42 -19.12 14.48
N LYS A 616 13.26 -20.27 15.16
CA LYS A 616 12.36 -20.47 16.31
C LYS A 616 13.12 -21.12 17.47
N VAL A 617 12.74 -20.80 18.71
CA VAL A 617 13.29 -21.43 19.93
C VAL A 617 12.21 -21.64 20.97
N SER A 618 12.31 -22.75 21.71
CA SER A 618 11.51 -22.99 22.91
C SER A 618 12.30 -23.74 23.97
N VAL A 619 12.03 -23.47 25.24
CA VAL A 619 12.78 -24.03 26.37
C VAL A 619 11.85 -24.52 27.48
N THR A 620 12.21 -25.63 28.11
CA THR A 620 11.56 -26.09 29.35
C THR A 620 12.59 -26.45 30.41
N ALA A 621 12.23 -26.22 31.67
CA ALA A 621 12.95 -26.71 32.83
C ALA A 621 12.57 -28.17 33.12
N MET A 622 13.52 -28.92 33.65
CA MET A 622 13.33 -30.32 34.08
C MET A 622 13.50 -30.44 35.60
N PRO A 623 12.85 -31.43 36.25
CA PRO A 623 12.98 -31.66 37.69
C PRO A 623 14.43 -31.94 38.16
N ASP A 624 15.29 -32.46 37.29
CA ASP A 624 16.69 -32.76 37.57
C ASP A 624 17.61 -31.53 37.50
N GLY A 625 17.06 -30.33 37.27
CA GLY A 625 17.82 -29.09 37.12
C GLY A 625 18.44 -28.91 35.74
N SER A 626 18.15 -29.78 34.77
CA SER A 626 18.51 -29.58 33.37
C SER A 626 17.47 -28.73 32.62
N ALA A 627 17.86 -28.19 31.46
CA ALA A 627 16.93 -27.56 30.52
C ALA A 627 16.91 -28.36 29.22
N GLN A 628 15.74 -28.49 28.60
CA GLN A 628 15.61 -28.97 27.23
C GLN A 628 15.32 -27.78 26.33
N VAL A 629 16.07 -27.67 25.23
CA VAL A 629 15.96 -26.59 24.25
C VAL A 629 15.62 -27.19 22.90
N LEU A 630 14.54 -26.70 22.32
CA LEU A 630 14.07 -27.04 21.00
C LEU A 630 14.26 -25.83 20.08
N ALA A 631 14.70 -26.06 18.85
CA ALA A 631 14.89 -25.00 17.87
C ALA A 631 14.43 -25.47 16.48
N ILE A 632 13.97 -24.52 15.67
CA ILE A 632 13.89 -24.70 14.22
C ILE A 632 15.13 -24.04 13.64
N GLY A 633 16.00 -24.84 13.03
CA GLY A 633 17.23 -24.36 12.38
C GLY A 633 16.93 -23.40 11.25
N LEU A 634 17.97 -22.72 10.74
CA LEU A 634 17.84 -21.88 9.53
C LEU A 634 17.46 -22.69 8.28
N ASP A 635 17.63 -24.01 8.34
CA ASP A 635 17.23 -24.99 7.33
C ASP A 635 15.76 -25.46 7.45
N GLY A 636 15.00 -24.92 8.41
CA GLY A 636 13.60 -25.29 8.65
C GLY A 636 13.40 -26.63 9.37
N MET A 637 14.49 -27.22 9.88
CA MET A 637 14.45 -28.52 10.56
C MET A 637 14.44 -28.36 12.08
N VAL A 638 13.77 -29.29 12.77
CA VAL A 638 13.69 -29.33 14.23
C VAL A 638 14.97 -29.93 14.79
N TYR A 639 15.52 -29.29 15.81
CA TYR A 639 16.67 -29.76 16.56
C TYR A 639 16.44 -29.63 18.05
N HIS A 640 17.00 -30.58 18.80
CA HIS A 640 16.90 -30.62 20.25
C HIS A 640 18.28 -30.73 20.90
N GLN A 641 18.47 -30.06 22.03
CA GLN A 641 19.59 -30.32 22.93
C GLN A 641 19.24 -30.12 24.40
N GLN A 642 20.06 -30.68 25.27
CA GLN A 642 19.98 -30.51 26.71
C GLN A 642 21.09 -29.59 27.22
N ARG A 643 20.73 -28.65 28.09
CA ARG A 643 21.66 -28.01 29.01
C ARG A 643 21.68 -28.80 30.31
N ARG A 644 22.80 -29.41 30.64
CA ARG A 644 22.97 -30.16 31.88
C ARG A 644 22.95 -29.22 33.11
N PRO A 645 22.71 -29.75 34.32
CA PRO A 645 22.76 -28.96 35.55
C PRO A 645 24.11 -28.26 35.76
N ASP A 646 25.22 -28.89 35.32
CA ASP A 646 26.57 -28.32 35.35
C ASP A 646 26.80 -27.18 34.33
N GLY A 647 25.80 -26.88 33.49
CA GLY A 647 25.85 -25.85 32.46
C GLY A 647 26.45 -26.28 31.12
N SER A 648 26.93 -27.52 31.00
CA SER A 648 27.41 -28.07 29.73
C SER A 648 26.23 -28.37 28.78
N TRP A 649 26.51 -28.33 27.48
CA TRP A 649 25.53 -28.63 26.43
C TRP A 649 25.79 -30.00 25.81
N THR A 650 24.73 -30.73 25.46
CA THR A 650 24.85 -32.00 24.74
C THR A 650 25.15 -31.83 23.24
N GLY A 651 24.94 -30.62 22.71
CA GLY A 651 24.90 -30.33 21.28
C GLY A 651 23.55 -30.68 20.64
N PHE A 652 23.18 -29.92 19.60
CA PHE A 652 21.94 -30.10 18.86
C PHE A 652 21.95 -31.39 18.06
N ARG A 653 20.86 -32.16 18.20
CA ARG A 653 20.59 -33.36 17.41
C ARG A 653 19.16 -33.32 16.88
N PRO A 654 18.94 -33.69 15.61
CA PRO A 654 17.61 -33.74 15.06
C PRO A 654 16.85 -34.98 15.59
N PRO A 655 15.61 -34.84 16.08
CA PRO A 655 14.72 -35.98 16.19
C PRO A 655 14.34 -36.48 14.79
N ARG A 656 14.11 -37.79 14.67
CA ARG A 656 13.70 -38.42 13.41
C ARG A 656 12.34 -37.85 12.98
N GLY A 657 12.19 -37.51 11.69
CA GLY A 657 10.92 -37.05 11.13
C GLY A 657 9.90 -38.18 10.96
N VAL A 658 8.70 -37.83 10.49
CA VAL A 658 7.61 -38.81 10.27
C VAL A 658 7.99 -39.80 9.18
N THR A 659 8.30 -39.30 7.98
CA THR A 659 8.77 -40.08 6.82
C THR A 659 10.19 -39.74 6.39
N THR A 660 10.79 -38.73 7.03
CA THR A 660 12.10 -38.15 6.70
C THR A 660 13.13 -38.44 7.78
N ALA A 661 14.42 -38.24 7.44
CA ALA A 661 15.50 -38.38 8.41
C ALA A 661 15.40 -37.37 9.57
N THR A 662 14.81 -36.20 9.32
CA THR A 662 14.65 -35.12 10.30
C THR A 662 13.28 -34.47 10.16
N MET A 663 12.68 -34.10 11.29
CA MET A 663 11.39 -33.40 11.32
C MET A 663 11.54 -31.96 10.81
N GLY A 664 10.83 -31.59 9.76
CA GLY A 664 10.68 -30.19 9.32
C GLY A 664 9.46 -29.54 9.97
N ALA A 665 9.58 -28.28 10.39
CA ALA A 665 8.47 -27.60 11.07
C ALA A 665 8.45 -26.08 10.85
N SER A 666 7.28 -25.47 10.99
CA SER A 666 7.08 -24.01 10.96
C SER A 666 6.86 -23.40 12.36
N ALA A 667 6.39 -24.21 13.32
CA ALA A 667 6.22 -23.82 14.71
C ALA A 667 6.51 -25.00 15.64
N ILE A 668 6.98 -24.71 16.85
CA ILE A 668 7.37 -25.70 17.86
C ILE A 668 6.94 -25.29 19.27
N GLY A 669 6.83 -26.27 20.16
CA GLY A 669 6.68 -26.05 21.60
C GLY A 669 7.20 -27.25 22.39
N ILE A 670 7.72 -27.01 23.59
CA ILE A 670 8.21 -28.05 24.49
C ILE A 670 7.75 -27.81 25.93
N THR A 671 7.45 -28.89 26.66
CA THR A 671 7.16 -28.83 28.10
C THR A 671 7.71 -30.06 28.81
N GLY A 672 8.24 -29.87 30.02
CA GLY A 672 8.75 -30.95 30.88
C GLY A 672 7.66 -31.47 31.81
N THR A 673 7.65 -32.79 32.04
CA THR A 673 6.74 -33.45 32.98
C THR A 673 7.47 -33.89 34.26
N PRO A 674 6.74 -34.09 35.37
CA PRO A 674 7.35 -34.50 36.65
C PRO A 674 8.11 -35.84 36.62
N ASP A 675 7.79 -36.73 35.68
CA ASP A 675 8.50 -38.00 35.47
C ASP A 675 9.88 -37.85 34.78
N GLY A 676 10.25 -36.62 34.43
CA GLY A 676 11.51 -36.31 33.75
C GLY A 676 11.46 -36.47 32.22
N SER A 677 10.29 -36.73 31.63
CA SER A 677 10.13 -36.69 30.17
C SER A 677 9.84 -35.28 29.65
N ALA A 678 10.13 -35.06 28.37
CA ALA A 678 9.78 -33.81 27.68
C ALA A 678 8.82 -34.11 26.53
N GLN A 679 7.71 -33.39 26.53
CA GLN A 679 6.66 -33.46 25.52
C GLN A 679 6.93 -32.37 24.48
N VAL A 680 6.99 -32.77 23.22
CA VAL A 680 7.32 -31.91 22.08
C VAL A 680 6.14 -31.87 21.13
N VAL A 681 5.79 -30.67 20.67
CA VAL A 681 4.84 -30.48 19.58
C VAL A 681 5.50 -29.69 18.46
N ALA A 682 5.19 -30.06 17.22
CA ALA A 682 5.63 -29.37 16.03
C ALA A 682 4.47 -29.22 15.06
N VAL A 683 4.35 -28.06 14.42
CA VAL A 683 3.56 -27.94 13.19
C VAL A 683 4.47 -28.33 12.04
N GLY A 684 4.18 -29.46 11.42
CA GLY A 684 4.94 -29.96 10.29
C GLY A 684 4.77 -29.07 9.06
N LEU A 685 5.74 -29.14 8.14
CA LEU A 685 5.66 -28.45 6.85
C LEU A 685 4.47 -28.94 5.98
N ASP A 686 3.83 -30.04 6.37
CA ASP A 686 2.61 -30.57 5.78
C ASP A 686 1.33 -29.97 6.37
N GLY A 687 1.45 -28.97 7.26
CA GLY A 687 0.34 -28.29 7.91
C GLY A 687 -0.33 -29.10 9.01
N ARG A 688 0.21 -30.25 9.42
CA ARG A 688 -0.34 -31.06 10.52
C ARG A 688 0.39 -30.78 11.84
N ILE A 689 -0.31 -31.03 12.95
CA ILE A 689 0.30 -30.98 14.28
C ILE A 689 0.80 -32.37 14.64
N TRP A 690 2.07 -32.45 15.01
CA TRP A 690 2.78 -33.67 15.37
C TRP A 690 3.28 -33.61 16.80
N HIS A 691 3.14 -34.71 17.52
CA HIS A 691 3.57 -34.87 18.91
C HIS A 691 4.68 -35.90 19.04
N ASN A 692 5.63 -35.64 19.93
CA ASN A 692 6.79 -36.51 20.17
C ASN A 692 7.25 -36.45 21.63
N ILE A 693 7.79 -37.55 22.14
CA ILE A 693 8.21 -37.66 23.55
C ILE A 693 9.70 -37.96 23.61
N ARG A 694 10.43 -37.15 24.37
CA ARG A 694 11.78 -37.49 24.84
C ARG A 694 11.68 -38.09 26.24
N ARG A 695 12.03 -39.36 26.39
CA ARG A 695 12.02 -40.05 27.68
C ARG A 695 13.18 -39.59 28.58
N PRO A 696 13.11 -39.86 29.89
CA PRO A 696 14.19 -39.53 30.83
C PRO A 696 15.53 -40.18 30.46
N ASP A 697 15.50 -41.39 29.89
CA ASP A 697 16.67 -42.12 29.40
C ASP A 697 17.29 -41.53 28.11
N GLY A 698 16.68 -40.48 27.56
CA GLY A 698 17.11 -39.79 26.33
C GLY A 698 16.62 -40.42 25.04
N SER A 699 15.89 -41.54 25.08
CA SER A 699 15.23 -42.14 23.93
C SER A 699 14.03 -41.31 23.47
N TRP A 700 13.70 -41.40 22.18
CA TRP A 700 12.56 -40.70 21.58
C TRP A 700 11.47 -41.68 21.14
N THR A 701 10.21 -41.29 21.23
CA THR A 701 9.14 -41.95 20.47
C THR A 701 9.21 -41.55 18.98
N PRO A 702 8.45 -42.18 18.08
CA PRO A 702 8.13 -41.59 16.78
C PRO A 702 7.20 -40.37 16.93
N PHE A 703 7.17 -39.48 15.92
CA PHE A 703 6.14 -38.45 15.85
C PHE A 703 4.79 -39.10 15.56
N ALA A 704 3.78 -38.77 16.37
CA ALA A 704 2.40 -39.18 16.20
C ALA A 704 1.53 -37.95 15.89
N GLN A 705 0.58 -38.08 14.97
CA GLN A 705 -0.30 -36.97 14.61
C GLN A 705 -1.25 -36.67 15.77
N ILE A 706 -1.43 -35.39 16.08
CA ILE A 706 -2.55 -34.92 16.91
C ILE A 706 -3.74 -34.71 15.97
N PRO A 707 -4.89 -35.38 16.20
CA PRO A 707 -6.08 -35.19 15.37
C PRO A 707 -6.56 -33.73 15.39
N GLY A 708 -6.92 -33.19 14.23
CA GLY A 708 -7.52 -31.87 14.13
C GLY A 708 -8.95 -31.78 14.69
N PRO A 709 -9.55 -30.58 14.71
CA PRO A 709 -10.87 -30.34 15.29
C PRO A 709 -11.93 -31.30 14.75
N ASN A 710 -12.70 -31.92 15.64
CA ASN A 710 -13.72 -32.93 15.30
C ASN A 710 -13.17 -34.14 14.51
N GLY A 711 -11.88 -34.46 14.66
CA GLY A 711 -11.22 -35.55 13.95
C GLY A 711 -10.97 -35.26 12.46
N ARG A 712 -11.02 -33.99 12.04
CA ARG A 712 -10.76 -33.58 10.66
C ARG A 712 -9.34 -33.01 10.52
N ASP A 713 -8.60 -33.54 9.56
CA ASP A 713 -7.24 -33.16 9.24
C ASP A 713 -7.09 -32.73 7.77
N PRO A 714 -6.12 -31.86 7.43
CA PRO A 714 -5.20 -31.20 8.36
C PRO A 714 -5.88 -30.04 9.10
N PHE A 715 -5.43 -29.76 10.34
CA PHE A 715 -5.61 -28.45 10.95
C PHE A 715 -4.37 -27.61 10.62
N PRO A 716 -4.42 -26.74 9.59
CA PRO A 716 -3.28 -25.92 9.23
C PRO A 716 -3.04 -24.97 10.39
N ALA A 717 -2.01 -25.19 11.20
CA ALA A 717 -1.69 -24.38 12.37
C ALA A 717 -0.57 -23.38 12.05
N GLY A 718 -0.73 -22.11 12.43
CA GLY A 718 0.31 -21.08 12.30
C GLY A 718 1.12 -20.94 13.57
N GLN A 719 0.53 -21.30 14.71
CA GLN A 719 1.16 -21.28 16.02
C GLN A 719 0.73 -22.48 16.85
N VAL A 720 1.63 -22.95 17.70
CA VAL A 720 1.36 -24.03 18.66
C VAL A 720 2.01 -23.74 20.00
N ARG A 721 1.35 -24.15 21.09
CA ARG A 721 1.86 -24.11 22.47
C ARG A 721 1.49 -25.40 23.18
N ILE A 722 2.34 -25.82 24.13
CA ILE A 722 2.16 -27.03 24.92
C ILE A 722 2.50 -26.76 26.38
N THR A 723 1.75 -27.36 27.31
CA THR A 723 2.03 -27.29 28.75
C THR A 723 1.60 -28.58 29.44
N ALA A 724 2.33 -28.98 30.48
CA ALA A 724 2.03 -30.18 31.27
C ALA A 724 1.43 -29.83 32.64
N LEU A 725 0.46 -30.65 33.06
CA LEU A 725 -0.06 -30.71 34.42
C LEU A 725 0.84 -31.56 35.31
N ARG A 726 0.66 -31.42 36.63
CA ARG A 726 1.43 -32.19 37.63
C ARG A 726 1.17 -33.69 37.60
N ASP A 727 0.05 -34.13 37.04
CA ASP A 727 -0.28 -35.54 36.86
C ASP A 727 0.30 -36.13 35.56
N GLY A 728 1.03 -35.33 34.78
CA GLY A 728 1.62 -35.72 33.49
C GLY A 728 0.71 -35.48 32.29
N THR A 729 -0.56 -35.09 32.49
CA THR A 729 -1.46 -34.70 31.40
C THR A 729 -0.92 -33.49 30.68
N THR A 730 -0.95 -33.50 29.35
CA THR A 730 -0.37 -32.45 28.53
C THR A 730 -1.44 -31.79 27.66
N HIS A 731 -1.49 -30.45 27.69
CA HIS A 731 -2.41 -29.64 26.94
C HIS A 731 -1.70 -28.98 25.77
N VAL A 732 -2.27 -29.12 24.58
CA VAL A 732 -1.80 -28.46 23.36
C VAL A 732 -2.87 -27.47 22.91
N THR A 733 -2.44 -26.24 22.60
CA THR A 733 -3.29 -25.23 21.96
C THR A 733 -2.62 -24.79 20.67
N ALA A 734 -3.41 -24.58 19.62
CA ALA A 734 -2.91 -24.12 18.34
C ALA A 734 -3.84 -23.08 17.74
N ILE A 735 -3.27 -22.14 16.99
CA ILE A 735 -3.99 -21.14 16.21
C ILE A 735 -3.84 -21.55 14.75
N SER A 736 -4.93 -21.52 13.97
CA SER A 736 -4.87 -21.85 12.56
C SER A 736 -3.86 -20.95 11.84
N ALA A 737 -3.16 -21.50 10.86
CA ALA A 737 -2.35 -20.75 9.93
C ALA A 737 -3.32 -19.91 9.11
N ALA A 738 -3.05 -18.61 9.15
CA ALA A 738 -3.59 -17.63 8.24
C ALA A 738 -2.91 -17.83 6.89
#